data_AF-A0A6N2I2I6-F1
#
_entry.id   AF-A0A6N2I2I6-F1
#
_cell.length_a   1.000
_cell.length_b   1.000
_cell.length_c   1.000
_cell.angle_alpha   90.00
_cell.angle_beta   90.00
_cell.angle_gamma   90.00
#
_symmetry.space_group_name_H-M   'P 1'
#
loop_
_entity.id
_entity.type
_entity.pdbx_description
1 polymer ?
#
loop_
_entity_poly.entity_id
_entity_poly.type
_entity_poly.pdbx_seq_one_letter_code
_entity_poly.pdbx_strand_id
1 'polypeptide(L)'
;MTEARGYCTLCKSRCGAIYTIESGAMVGVRPDPDHPTGAALCPKGRAAPELVHSPARLTRPLRRTTPRTDPDPKWREIGWEEAMTEIGARLAEFRDTSGPESVAFSVTSPSGTPMSDALEWVERFVHLYGSPNICYSTEICNWHKDFAHAFTFGSAQPAPDFPHTDLTVMWGHNPAKTWLSRSAALAEARARGARLAVVDPRRTAAAMQADHWLRVRPGTDGALALGLADLVLRRHGGDQEFLRAWSNGPLLVRDDDGRFLRADELTPDGVGHVVWDEHGGRPEPYDTTRAAPAPQRFALRGTHRVRTRSGTVTCRPAFQHYLDAAAAWPLERTSSVTGVDTDTLIAFADDLATSRAVSYGTWTGVGQHVDATQTERAIATLYALTGCYDAPGGNVVLPQQPTAKVSLPPAPEQAAKALGLAEHPLGPPASGWISARTLCRAITEGDPYRVRALVSFGGNLLLSQPDPIRTAEALRQLEFGVHIDLFENPTSRFADILLPANTPWEREGLRAGFEISRRAQQRVQLRPRMLDPLGESRSDLDIVFDLACRLGLGDEFFDGDVQAAWNHQLEPLGLTVDDLRAVPGGLDLPLPMRYRKYAETTPDGRVTGFATPTGRVELYSQRLLDHGYSPVPESDGAPTDPDFPLTLSCAKNGYFCHSQHRGLSSLRRRSPEPLVEIGEQVAADRGITDGGLVEITTRNATVRMRARVDPGLHPDTVVAEYGWWQSTPDLALPGSDPLADGGQNYNLLVGDTAHDPISGSVPLRSTACDIRPVPTVTWSGPREFVVESTDEATEDVRELLLRPADGGPLPEFRPGQHVTVAVADSPDITRAYSLTGVARGDDLMTYRLAVRRIEGGAFSPFAHRLTAGTRVRVTAPSGLFAIPVDHDQPVVLLAAGVGITPFLGYLETLASTGGSVPEVVLHYGNRNNRTHAFADRLRELAGAIPQLTVIDHYSRPAVEDVEGAHHPVRGRITADGIDEELIRRRARFYLCGPQEMIDDVTAGLKARGVPGFDVFAERFQVATRNVEVPADATATVRFARSERELTWTRADGTLLELGEKAGLKLPNGCRLGQCESCAVTVLSGQVAHLVAPAEDLPDDRVLTCRAVPVTDVVLDV
;
A
#
# COMPACT_ATOMS: atom_id res chain seq x y z
N MET A 1 -25.05 -21.26 -5.18
CA MET A 1 -24.29 -20.07 -5.57
C MET A 1 -25.23 -18.87 -5.49
N THR A 2 -24.83 -17.81 -4.79
CA THR A 2 -25.56 -16.54 -4.69
C THR A 2 -24.59 -15.40 -4.92
N GLU A 3 -25.01 -14.35 -5.62
CA GLU A 3 -24.22 -13.12 -5.78
C GLU A 3 -24.71 -12.06 -4.79
N ALA A 4 -23.80 -11.43 -4.06
CA ALA A 4 -24.07 -10.30 -3.18
C ALA A 4 -23.43 -9.03 -3.74
N ARG A 5 -24.19 -7.93 -3.81
CA ARG A 5 -23.68 -6.60 -4.21
C ARG A 5 -23.24 -5.81 -2.98
N GLY A 6 -22.11 -5.12 -3.08
CA GLY A 6 -21.59 -4.26 -2.02
C GLY A 6 -20.38 -3.45 -2.48
N TYR A 7 -19.50 -3.10 -1.54
CA TYR A 7 -18.26 -2.40 -1.82
C TYR A 7 -17.13 -2.89 -0.91
N CYS A 8 -15.90 -2.87 -1.42
CA CYS A 8 -14.70 -3.26 -0.68
C CYS A 8 -14.18 -2.11 0.19
N THR A 9 -14.07 -2.30 1.51
CA THR A 9 -13.58 -1.26 2.45
C THR A 9 -12.15 -1.44 2.90
N LEU A 10 -11.36 -2.23 2.19
CA LEU A 10 -9.93 -2.38 2.50
C LEU A 10 -9.11 -1.09 2.23
N CYS A 11 -9.67 -0.08 1.55
CA CYS A 11 -9.05 1.24 1.40
C CYS A 11 -10.06 2.35 1.06
N LYS A 12 -9.56 3.59 1.01
CA LYS A 12 -10.34 4.80 0.68
C LYS A 12 -11.09 4.74 -0.65
N SER A 13 -10.66 3.92 -1.61
CA SER A 13 -11.28 3.81 -2.94
C SER A 13 -12.71 3.27 -2.90
N ARG A 14 -13.04 2.46 -1.88
CA ARG A 14 -14.37 1.86 -1.66
C ARG A 14 -15.00 1.32 -2.95
N CYS A 15 -14.26 0.46 -3.65
CA CYS A 15 -14.65 -0.05 -4.97
C CYS A 15 -15.93 -0.87 -4.87
N GLY A 16 -16.94 -0.54 -5.67
CA GLY A 16 -18.15 -1.36 -5.82
C GLY A 16 -17.81 -2.73 -6.39
N ALA A 17 -18.38 -3.78 -5.82
CA ALA A 17 -18.05 -5.15 -6.15
C ALA A 17 -19.24 -6.11 -5.98
N ILE A 18 -19.19 -7.20 -6.75
CA ILE A 18 -20.07 -8.35 -6.66
C ILE A 18 -19.27 -9.54 -6.12
N TYR A 19 -19.84 -10.18 -5.12
CA TYR A 19 -19.23 -11.27 -4.36
C TYR A 19 -19.98 -12.57 -4.62
N THR A 20 -19.27 -13.60 -5.02
CA THR A 20 -19.82 -14.94 -5.28
C THR A 20 -19.73 -15.78 -4.01
N ILE A 21 -20.87 -16.21 -3.49
CA ILE A 21 -20.98 -17.08 -2.31
C ILE A 21 -21.49 -18.47 -2.71
N GLU A 22 -20.78 -19.50 -2.29
CA GLU A 22 -21.13 -20.91 -2.52
C GLU A 22 -21.04 -21.67 -1.20
N SER A 23 -22.12 -22.37 -0.82
CA SER A 23 -22.18 -23.15 0.42
C SER A 23 -21.75 -22.37 1.68
N GLY A 24 -22.11 -21.08 1.75
CA GLY A 24 -21.76 -20.20 2.87
C GLY A 24 -20.33 -19.63 2.83
N ALA A 25 -19.53 -19.95 1.81
CA ALA A 25 -18.18 -19.44 1.64
C ALA A 25 -18.09 -18.48 0.45
N MET A 26 -17.38 -17.36 0.62
CA MET A 26 -17.00 -16.50 -0.50
C MET A 26 -15.93 -17.19 -1.36
N VAL A 27 -16.20 -17.36 -2.65
CA VAL A 27 -15.31 -18.04 -3.61
C VAL A 27 -14.79 -17.12 -4.72
N GLY A 28 -15.36 -15.92 -4.89
CA GLY A 28 -14.92 -15.00 -5.93
C GLY A 28 -15.41 -13.56 -5.72
N VAL A 29 -14.70 -12.61 -6.33
CA VAL A 29 -15.02 -11.18 -6.30
C VAL A 29 -14.73 -10.55 -7.65
N ARG A 30 -15.68 -9.74 -8.15
CA ARG A 30 -15.54 -8.98 -9.40
C ARG A 30 -16.03 -7.54 -9.22
N PRO A 31 -15.55 -6.57 -10.02
CA PRO A 31 -16.07 -5.21 -10.02
C PRO A 31 -17.58 -5.16 -10.33
N ASP A 32 -18.30 -4.20 -9.73
CA ASP A 32 -19.69 -3.86 -10.08
C ASP A 32 -19.72 -2.55 -10.90
N PRO A 33 -19.78 -2.61 -12.24
CA PRO A 33 -19.74 -1.42 -13.08
C PRO A 33 -20.96 -0.49 -12.89
N ASP A 34 -22.06 -0.97 -12.29
CA ASP A 34 -23.22 -0.13 -11.98
C ASP A 34 -22.96 0.81 -10.79
N HIS A 35 -22.02 0.44 -9.92
CA HIS A 35 -21.62 1.22 -8.75
C HIS A 35 -20.72 2.40 -9.17
N PRO A 36 -20.90 3.62 -8.61
CA PRO A 36 -20.13 4.81 -9.01
C PRO A 36 -18.61 4.71 -8.82
N THR A 37 -18.14 3.72 -8.06
CA THR A 37 -16.72 3.44 -7.81
C THR A 37 -16.29 2.03 -8.27
N GLY A 38 -17.15 1.31 -8.99
CA GLY A 38 -16.96 -0.12 -9.31
C GLY A 38 -16.41 -0.39 -10.71
N ALA A 39 -15.82 0.60 -11.39
CA ALA A 39 -15.19 0.40 -12.70
C ALA A 39 -14.03 -0.60 -12.68
N ALA A 40 -13.34 -0.74 -11.54
CA ALA A 40 -12.21 -1.65 -11.40
C ALA A 40 -12.03 -2.11 -9.94
N LEU A 41 -11.32 -3.23 -9.75
CA LEU A 41 -11.00 -3.81 -8.45
C LEU A 41 -9.53 -4.22 -8.39
N CYS A 42 -8.83 -3.81 -7.33
CA CYS A 42 -7.41 -4.11 -7.14
C CYS A 42 -7.16 -5.57 -6.68
N PRO A 43 -5.91 -6.09 -6.79
CA PRO A 43 -5.57 -7.45 -6.35
C PRO A 43 -5.96 -7.76 -4.90
N LYS A 44 -5.81 -6.79 -3.98
CA LYS A 44 -6.22 -6.93 -2.57
C LYS A 44 -7.71 -7.25 -2.42
N GLY A 45 -8.55 -6.57 -3.20
CA GLY A 45 -9.99 -6.82 -3.20
C GLY A 45 -10.35 -8.18 -3.81
N ARG A 46 -9.62 -8.62 -4.83
CA ARG A 46 -9.79 -9.96 -5.42
C ARG A 46 -9.33 -11.08 -4.47
N ALA A 47 -8.38 -10.81 -3.58
CA ALA A 47 -7.91 -11.73 -2.54
C ALA A 47 -8.84 -11.84 -1.31
N ALA A 48 -10.02 -11.20 -1.31
CA ALA A 48 -10.97 -11.28 -0.21
C ALA A 48 -11.35 -12.72 0.20
N PRO A 49 -11.55 -13.70 -0.71
CA PRO A 49 -11.81 -15.09 -0.31
C PRO A 49 -10.70 -15.66 0.58
N GLU A 50 -9.44 -15.41 0.23
CA GLU A 50 -8.30 -15.87 1.01
C GLU A 50 -8.18 -15.13 2.35
N LEU A 51 -8.43 -13.82 2.35
CA LEU A 51 -8.39 -12.99 3.57
C LEU A 51 -9.45 -13.45 4.59
N VAL A 52 -10.69 -13.64 4.15
CA VAL A 52 -11.80 -14.00 5.05
C VAL A 52 -11.60 -15.39 5.63
N HIS A 53 -11.25 -16.34 4.77
CA HIS A 53 -11.15 -17.75 5.14
C HIS A 53 -9.75 -18.14 5.63
N SER A 54 -8.84 -17.19 5.81
CA SER A 54 -7.47 -17.49 6.24
C SER A 54 -7.46 -18.23 7.57
N PRO A 55 -6.70 -19.34 7.69
CA PRO A 55 -6.61 -20.09 8.94
C PRO A 55 -5.87 -19.32 10.06
N ALA A 56 -5.16 -18.25 9.71
CA ALA A 56 -4.45 -17.39 10.66
C ALA A 56 -5.37 -16.34 11.33
N ARG A 57 -6.65 -16.27 10.94
CA ARG A 57 -7.61 -15.33 11.52
C ARG A 57 -7.81 -15.60 13.01
N LEU A 58 -7.88 -14.52 13.78
CA LEU A 58 -8.34 -14.59 15.17
C LEU A 58 -9.84 -14.93 15.18
N THR A 59 -10.21 -15.96 15.93
CA THR A 59 -11.60 -16.44 16.02
C THR A 59 -12.20 -16.31 17.41
N ARG A 60 -11.37 -16.13 18.45
CA ARG A 60 -11.79 -16.00 19.85
C ARG A 60 -10.95 -14.96 20.60
N PRO A 61 -11.49 -14.33 21.66
CA PRO A 61 -10.69 -13.52 22.57
C PRO A 61 -9.56 -14.32 23.21
N LEU A 62 -8.37 -13.72 23.25
CA LEU A 62 -7.16 -14.32 23.79
C LEU A 62 -6.64 -13.50 24.96
N ARG A 63 -6.19 -14.17 26.02
CA ARG A 63 -5.53 -13.59 27.19
C ARG A 63 -4.07 -14.00 27.23
N ARG A 64 -3.18 -13.02 27.44
CA ARG A 64 -1.74 -13.26 27.63
C ARG A 64 -1.51 -14.06 28.92
N THR A 65 -0.58 -15.02 28.90
CA THR A 65 -0.23 -15.81 30.11
C THR A 65 1.19 -15.56 30.62
N THR A 66 2.02 -14.87 29.85
CA THR A 66 3.38 -14.48 30.25
C THR A 66 3.48 -12.97 30.54
N PRO A 67 4.47 -12.52 31.33
CA PRO A 67 4.73 -11.09 31.51
C PRO A 67 4.99 -10.41 30.16
N ARG A 68 4.57 -9.16 29.99
CA ARG A 68 4.69 -8.43 28.71
C ARG A 68 6.13 -8.27 28.19
N THR A 69 7.12 -8.42 29.06
CA THR A 69 8.54 -8.46 28.70
C THR A 69 8.93 -9.71 27.92
N ASP A 70 8.13 -10.79 28.01
CA ASP A 70 8.34 -12.01 27.23
C ASP A 70 7.91 -11.80 25.77
N PRO A 71 8.80 -12.05 24.78
CA PRO A 71 8.49 -11.90 23.36
C PRO A 71 7.39 -12.85 22.89
N ASP A 72 7.14 -13.96 23.59
CA ASP A 72 6.03 -14.88 23.32
C ASP A 72 4.89 -14.65 24.32
N PRO A 73 3.73 -14.12 23.88
CA PRO A 73 2.62 -13.84 24.78
C PRO A 73 1.98 -15.08 25.41
N LYS A 74 2.17 -16.27 24.81
CA LYS A 74 1.49 -17.52 25.18
C LYS A 74 0.01 -17.29 25.45
N TRP A 75 -0.80 -17.32 24.39
CA TRP A 75 -2.22 -17.03 24.49
C TRP A 75 -3.03 -18.15 25.14
N ARG A 76 -4.01 -17.77 25.96
CA ARG A 76 -5.10 -18.63 26.45
C ARG A 76 -6.43 -18.07 25.94
N GLU A 77 -7.24 -18.90 25.28
CA GLU A 77 -8.60 -18.51 24.90
C GLU A 77 -9.45 -18.16 26.14
N ILE A 78 -10.23 -17.08 26.05
CA ILE A 78 -11.22 -16.66 27.05
C ILE A 78 -12.54 -16.33 26.35
N GLY A 79 -13.64 -16.28 27.11
CA GLY A 79 -14.94 -15.89 26.57
C GLY A 79 -15.09 -14.37 26.42
N TRP A 80 -15.97 -13.92 25.52
CA TRP A 80 -16.28 -12.50 25.34
C TRP A 80 -16.75 -11.81 26.63
N GLU A 81 -17.61 -12.44 27.42
CA GLU A 81 -18.07 -11.84 28.68
C GLU A 81 -16.94 -11.65 29.69
N GLU A 82 -16.00 -12.59 29.79
CA GLU A 82 -14.80 -12.45 30.63
C GLU A 82 -13.94 -11.28 30.13
N ALA A 83 -13.65 -11.24 28.83
CA ALA A 83 -12.82 -10.21 28.22
C ALA A 83 -13.43 -8.81 28.41
N MET A 84 -14.70 -8.62 28.03
CA MET A 84 -15.36 -7.31 28.05
C MET A 84 -15.60 -6.79 29.46
N THR A 85 -15.88 -7.70 30.42
CA THR A 85 -16.00 -7.33 31.84
C THR A 85 -14.66 -6.85 32.40
N GLU A 86 -13.57 -7.55 32.11
CA GLU A 86 -12.24 -7.14 32.56
C GLU A 86 -11.81 -5.80 31.93
N ILE A 87 -12.01 -5.65 30.62
CA ILE A 87 -11.68 -4.39 29.92
C ILE A 87 -12.48 -3.24 30.53
N GLY A 88 -13.81 -3.37 30.63
CA GLY A 88 -14.66 -2.33 31.21
C GLY A 88 -14.27 -1.96 32.65
N ALA A 89 -13.99 -2.96 33.48
CA ALA A 89 -13.57 -2.74 34.87
C ALA A 89 -12.22 -2.01 34.96
N ARG A 90 -11.22 -2.39 34.16
CA ARG A 90 -9.91 -1.71 34.13
C ARG A 90 -10.00 -0.29 33.61
N LEU A 91 -10.77 -0.05 32.56
CA LEU A 91 -10.99 1.30 32.05
C LEU A 91 -11.69 2.19 33.08
N ALA A 92 -12.73 1.69 33.75
CA ALA A 92 -13.37 2.41 34.85
C ALA A 92 -12.39 2.71 36.00
N GLU A 93 -11.59 1.73 36.41
CA GLU A 93 -10.55 1.90 37.44
C GLU A 93 -9.57 3.03 37.09
N PHE A 94 -9.03 3.05 35.86
CA PHE A 94 -8.08 4.09 35.45
C PHE A 94 -8.72 5.47 35.35
N ARG A 95 -9.93 5.57 34.79
CA ARG A 95 -10.71 6.80 34.76
C ARG A 95 -10.90 7.36 36.17
N ASP A 96 -11.33 6.52 37.11
CA ASP A 96 -11.74 6.95 38.44
C ASP A 96 -10.53 7.26 39.36
N THR A 97 -9.37 6.63 39.11
CA THR A 97 -8.16 6.79 39.95
C THR A 97 -7.12 7.76 39.39
N SER A 98 -7.04 7.95 38.07
CA SER A 98 -5.99 8.74 37.41
C SER A 98 -6.52 9.70 36.34
N GLY A 99 -7.83 9.77 36.15
CA GLY A 99 -8.47 10.54 35.10
C GLY A 99 -8.55 9.77 33.77
N PRO A 100 -9.55 10.05 32.93
CA PRO A 100 -9.73 9.37 31.64
C PRO A 100 -8.55 9.58 30.68
N GLU A 101 -7.81 10.69 30.81
CA GLU A 101 -6.61 10.97 30.03
C GLU A 101 -5.47 9.94 30.22
N SER A 102 -5.50 9.18 31.33
CA SER A 102 -4.53 8.11 31.60
C SER A 102 -4.73 6.87 30.72
N VAL A 103 -5.82 6.80 29.93
CA VAL A 103 -6.04 5.78 28.90
C VAL A 103 -5.93 6.42 27.53
N ALA A 104 -5.03 5.89 26.71
CA ALA A 104 -4.92 6.25 25.30
C ALA A 104 -5.64 5.24 24.42
N PHE A 105 -6.04 5.70 23.24
CA PHE A 105 -6.66 4.86 22.22
C PHE A 105 -5.83 4.96 20.94
N SER A 106 -5.55 3.84 20.29
CA SER A 106 -4.94 3.83 18.96
C SER A 106 -5.96 3.41 17.93
N VAL A 107 -6.01 4.11 16.79
CA VAL A 107 -6.93 3.75 15.70
C VAL A 107 -6.15 3.72 14.39
N THR A 108 -6.29 2.62 13.65
CA THR A 108 -5.69 2.47 12.33
C THR A 108 -6.35 3.38 11.28
N SER A 109 -5.64 3.69 10.19
CA SER A 109 -6.18 4.61 9.19
C SER A 109 -7.40 4.02 8.45
N PRO A 110 -8.54 4.75 8.37
CA PRO A 110 -9.68 4.37 7.54
C PRO A 110 -9.35 4.41 6.04
N SER A 111 -8.19 5.00 5.66
CA SER A 111 -7.76 5.05 4.26
C SER A 111 -7.15 3.73 3.77
N GLY A 112 -6.85 2.80 4.67
CA GLY A 112 -6.21 1.52 4.37
C GLY A 112 -6.78 0.32 5.13
N THR A 113 -7.94 0.46 5.78
CA THR A 113 -8.54 -0.62 6.58
C THR A 113 -10.07 -0.52 6.61
N PRO A 114 -10.77 -1.62 6.98
CA PRO A 114 -12.21 -1.62 7.23
C PRO A 114 -12.66 -0.72 8.40
N MET A 115 -11.74 -0.12 9.17
CA MET A 115 -12.03 0.82 10.27
C MET A 115 -12.93 1.99 9.81
N SER A 116 -12.96 2.29 8.51
CA SER A 116 -13.85 3.31 7.96
C SER A 116 -15.35 3.06 8.21
N ASP A 117 -15.75 1.83 8.54
CA ASP A 117 -17.14 1.51 8.91
C ASP A 117 -17.49 1.93 10.35
N ALA A 118 -16.47 2.06 11.22
CA ALA A 118 -16.66 2.21 12.67
C ALA A 118 -16.05 3.50 13.26
N LEU A 119 -15.14 4.16 12.52
CA LEU A 119 -14.30 5.25 13.03
C LEU A 119 -15.09 6.32 13.81
N GLU A 120 -16.19 6.83 13.27
CA GLU A 120 -16.96 7.90 13.93
C GLU A 120 -17.56 7.45 15.28
N TRP A 121 -17.94 6.18 15.40
CA TRP A 121 -18.46 5.61 16.65
C TRP A 121 -17.35 5.29 17.65
N VAL A 122 -16.17 4.86 17.16
CA VAL A 122 -14.97 4.72 17.99
C VAL A 122 -14.56 6.08 18.57
N GLU A 123 -14.49 7.12 17.73
CA GLU A 123 -14.21 8.50 18.19
C GLU A 123 -15.24 8.99 19.20
N ARG A 124 -16.53 8.75 18.95
CA ARG A 124 -17.61 9.08 19.88
C ARG A 124 -17.38 8.41 21.24
N PHE A 125 -17.03 7.13 21.24
CA PHE A 125 -16.77 6.37 22.47
C PHE A 125 -15.60 6.96 23.23
N VAL A 126 -14.49 7.25 22.56
CA VAL A 126 -13.28 7.79 23.21
C VAL A 126 -13.56 9.18 23.81
N HIS A 127 -14.24 10.05 23.07
CA HIS A 127 -14.58 11.39 23.56
C HIS A 127 -15.55 11.35 24.75
N LEU A 128 -16.54 10.45 24.74
CA LEU A 128 -17.49 10.29 25.85
C LEU A 128 -16.88 9.57 27.07
N TYR A 129 -15.96 8.64 26.85
CA TYR A 129 -15.11 8.11 27.91
C TYR A 129 -14.27 9.23 28.58
N GLY A 130 -13.97 10.29 27.83
CA GLY A 130 -13.32 11.50 28.30
C GLY A 130 -11.83 11.56 28.03
N SER A 131 -11.29 10.66 27.20
CA SER A 131 -9.86 10.70 26.85
C SER A 131 -9.64 11.65 25.67
N PRO A 132 -8.68 12.59 25.77
CA PRO A 132 -8.27 13.44 24.65
C PRO A 132 -7.17 12.78 23.79
N ASN A 133 -6.82 11.52 24.09
CA ASN A 133 -5.58 10.88 23.62
C ASN A 133 -5.88 9.79 22.60
N ILE A 134 -6.23 10.21 21.37
CA ILE A 134 -6.34 9.28 20.24
C ILE A 134 -5.06 9.31 19.43
N CYS A 135 -4.24 8.27 19.58
CA CYS A 135 -3.06 8.05 18.75
C CYS A 135 -3.50 7.56 17.38
N TYR A 136 -3.42 8.49 16.44
CA TYR A 136 -3.61 8.25 15.02
C TYR A 136 -2.30 8.59 14.30
N SER A 137 -2.31 8.57 12.97
CA SER A 137 -1.14 8.88 12.14
C SER A 137 -1.35 10.18 11.35
N THR A 138 -2.05 11.18 11.90
CA THR A 138 -2.44 12.41 11.17
C THR A 138 -1.21 13.10 10.61
N GLU A 139 -0.21 13.29 11.48
CA GLU A 139 1.07 13.92 11.24
C GLU A 139 1.88 13.25 10.11
N ILE A 140 1.69 11.95 9.87
CA ILE A 140 2.35 11.21 8.79
C ILE A 140 1.39 10.69 7.72
N CYS A 141 0.12 11.10 7.70
CA CYS A 141 -0.86 10.60 6.73
C CYS A 141 -1.54 11.73 5.98
N ASN A 142 -2.37 12.51 6.67
CA ASN A 142 -3.32 13.42 6.05
C ASN A 142 -3.23 14.87 6.54
N TRP A 143 -2.32 15.17 7.47
CA TRP A 143 -2.11 16.52 8.01
C TRP A 143 -2.07 17.59 6.92
N HIS A 144 -1.16 17.45 5.96
CA HIS A 144 -0.95 18.40 4.86
C HIS A 144 -2.28 18.75 4.16
N LYS A 145 -2.95 17.77 3.56
CA LYS A 145 -4.16 18.02 2.77
C LYS A 145 -5.41 18.35 3.59
N ASP A 146 -5.55 17.82 4.82
CA ASP A 146 -6.80 17.98 5.59
C ASP A 146 -6.78 19.18 6.53
N PHE A 147 -5.59 19.58 7.01
CA PHE A 147 -5.44 20.61 8.04
C PHE A 147 -4.50 21.74 7.60
N ALA A 148 -3.33 21.44 7.00
CA ALA A 148 -2.41 22.50 6.58
C ALA A 148 -3.00 23.34 5.43
N HIS A 149 -3.67 22.71 4.48
CA HIS A 149 -4.41 23.39 3.41
C HIS A 149 -5.46 24.39 3.96
N ALA A 150 -6.04 24.10 5.13
CA ALA A 150 -7.02 24.98 5.76
C ALA A 150 -6.42 26.30 6.26
N PHE A 151 -5.10 26.39 6.47
CA PHE A 151 -4.46 27.69 6.75
C PHE A 151 -4.54 28.65 5.57
N THR A 152 -4.72 28.16 4.34
CA THR A 152 -4.83 28.97 3.12
C THR A 152 -6.29 29.16 2.69
N PHE A 153 -7.07 28.08 2.58
CA PHE A 153 -8.43 28.11 2.05
C PHE A 153 -9.54 27.86 3.08
N GLY A 154 -9.21 27.64 4.36
CA GLY A 154 -10.19 27.37 5.42
C GLY A 154 -10.89 26.01 5.30
N SER A 155 -10.37 25.08 4.49
CA SER A 155 -10.95 23.75 4.29
C SER A 155 -9.86 22.72 4.01
N ALA A 156 -10.17 21.44 4.20
CA ALA A 156 -9.40 20.35 3.62
C ALA A 156 -9.36 20.46 2.09
N GLN A 157 -8.33 19.92 1.45
CA GLN A 157 -8.15 19.97 0.00
C GLN A 157 -9.38 19.35 -0.71
N PRO A 158 -10.13 20.15 -1.50
CA PRO A 158 -11.33 19.64 -2.14
C PRO A 158 -11.05 18.66 -3.29
N ALA A 159 -12.06 17.93 -3.73
CA ALA A 159 -11.93 16.96 -4.81
C ALA A 159 -11.71 17.65 -6.17
N PRO A 160 -10.86 17.12 -7.07
CA PRO A 160 -10.72 17.65 -8.42
C PRO A 160 -12.00 17.39 -9.24
N ASP A 161 -12.51 18.42 -9.92
CA ASP A 161 -13.60 18.31 -10.89
C ASP A 161 -13.08 17.80 -12.23
N PHE A 162 -12.61 16.54 -12.23
CA PHE A 162 -12.01 15.90 -13.40
C PHE A 162 -12.84 16.06 -14.68
N PRO A 163 -14.19 15.96 -14.69
CA PRO A 163 -15.00 16.15 -15.90
C PRO A 163 -14.81 17.48 -16.64
N HIS A 164 -14.37 18.54 -15.96
CA HIS A 164 -14.26 19.89 -16.53
C HIS A 164 -12.84 20.46 -16.49
N THR A 165 -11.84 19.65 -16.10
CA THR A 165 -10.45 20.11 -15.93
C THR A 165 -9.69 20.17 -17.27
N ASP A 166 -8.89 21.22 -17.47
CA ASP A 166 -8.00 21.38 -18.64
C ASP A 166 -6.59 20.88 -18.31
N LEU A 167 -6.13 21.14 -17.08
CA LEU A 167 -4.85 20.72 -16.54
C LEU A 167 -5.06 20.17 -15.12
N THR A 168 -4.58 18.96 -14.88
CA THR A 168 -4.56 18.38 -13.54
C THR A 168 -3.15 18.13 -13.06
N VAL A 169 -2.86 18.53 -11.82
CA VAL A 169 -1.54 18.40 -11.20
C VAL A 169 -1.60 17.32 -10.12
N MET A 170 -0.85 16.24 -10.30
CA MET A 170 -0.68 15.19 -9.31
C MET A 170 0.66 15.35 -8.62
N TRP A 171 0.64 15.67 -7.34
CA TRP A 171 1.85 16.02 -6.60
C TRP A 171 2.05 15.06 -5.42
N GLY A 172 3.12 14.26 -5.47
CA GLY A 172 3.40 13.27 -4.43
C GLY A 172 2.28 12.22 -4.26
N HIS A 173 1.56 11.90 -5.34
CA HIS A 173 0.36 11.06 -5.30
C HIS A 173 0.29 10.07 -6.47
N ASN A 174 0.17 8.77 -6.16
CA ASN A 174 0.03 7.70 -7.14
C ASN A 174 -1.31 6.92 -6.96
N PRO A 175 -2.43 7.41 -7.53
CA PRO A 175 -3.76 6.81 -7.41
C PRO A 175 -3.86 5.44 -8.07
N ALA A 176 -3.05 5.12 -9.08
CA ALA A 176 -3.06 3.79 -9.70
C ALA A 176 -2.73 2.66 -8.70
N LYS A 177 -1.98 2.97 -7.63
CA LYS A 177 -1.68 2.03 -6.54
C LYS A 177 -2.51 2.25 -5.27
N THR A 178 -3.09 3.45 -5.10
CA THR A 178 -3.64 3.90 -3.80
C THR A 178 -5.12 4.30 -3.84
N TRP A 179 -5.67 4.65 -5.02
CA TRP A 179 -7.06 5.11 -5.19
C TRP A 179 -7.56 4.86 -6.62
N LEU A 180 -7.99 3.62 -6.89
CA LEU A 180 -8.28 3.16 -8.25
C LEU A 180 -9.44 3.91 -8.92
N SER A 181 -10.49 4.26 -8.17
CA SER A 181 -11.60 5.07 -8.69
C SER A 181 -11.16 6.47 -9.12
N ARG A 182 -10.16 7.05 -8.45
CA ARG A 182 -9.53 8.32 -8.86
C ARG A 182 -8.66 8.16 -10.09
N SER A 183 -7.95 7.04 -10.20
CA SER A 183 -7.19 6.70 -11.40
C SER A 183 -8.09 6.56 -12.63
N ALA A 184 -9.27 5.95 -12.48
CA ALA A 184 -10.26 5.83 -13.56
C ALA A 184 -10.79 7.21 -13.99
N ALA A 185 -11.19 8.06 -13.03
CA ALA A 185 -11.68 9.41 -13.33
C ALA A 185 -10.62 10.30 -14.01
N LEU A 186 -9.35 10.14 -13.63
CA LEU A 186 -8.23 10.80 -14.30
C LEU A 186 -8.05 10.31 -15.73
N ALA A 187 -8.10 8.99 -15.96
CA ALA A 187 -7.98 8.42 -17.30
C ALA A 187 -9.11 8.92 -18.22
N GLU A 188 -10.34 9.03 -17.72
CA GLU A 188 -11.46 9.64 -18.44
C GLU A 188 -11.20 11.11 -18.77
N ALA A 189 -10.63 11.89 -17.83
CA ALA A 189 -10.28 13.29 -18.10
C ALA A 189 -9.24 13.42 -19.22
N ARG A 190 -8.20 12.57 -19.18
CA ARG A 190 -7.16 12.56 -20.23
C ARG A 190 -7.70 12.12 -21.58
N ALA A 191 -8.58 11.13 -21.63
CA ALA A 191 -9.24 10.71 -22.86
C ALA A 191 -10.06 11.85 -23.52
N ARG A 192 -10.53 12.83 -22.74
CA ARG A 192 -11.19 14.04 -23.25
C ARG A 192 -10.23 15.16 -23.66
N GLY A 193 -8.92 14.99 -23.45
CA GLY A 193 -7.89 15.98 -23.78
C GLY A 193 -7.33 16.78 -22.61
N ALA A 194 -7.67 16.44 -21.36
CA ALA A 194 -7.06 17.10 -20.19
C ALA A 194 -5.56 16.78 -20.11
N ARG A 195 -4.75 17.82 -19.92
CA ARG A 195 -3.32 17.71 -19.67
C ARG A 195 -3.04 17.27 -18.24
N LEU A 196 -1.92 16.57 -18.05
CA LEU A 196 -1.49 16.02 -16.77
C LEU A 196 -0.07 16.49 -16.45
N ALA A 197 0.11 17.10 -15.29
CA ALA A 197 1.41 17.29 -14.67
C ALA A 197 1.58 16.31 -13.49
N VAL A 198 2.73 15.66 -13.40
CA VAL A 198 3.10 14.76 -12.30
C VAL A 198 4.37 15.28 -11.65
N VAL A 199 4.29 15.54 -10.35
CA VAL A 199 5.44 15.88 -9.51
C VAL A 199 5.74 14.67 -8.63
N ASP A 200 6.74 13.88 -9.02
CA ASP A 200 7.12 12.62 -8.36
C ASP A 200 8.59 12.30 -8.72
N PRO A 201 9.46 11.91 -7.76
CA PRO A 201 10.82 11.44 -8.06
C PRO A 201 10.86 10.19 -8.95
N ARG A 202 9.78 9.42 -9.00
CA ARG A 202 9.68 8.15 -9.72
C ARG A 202 8.98 8.31 -11.05
N ARG A 203 9.43 7.54 -12.04
CA ARG A 203 8.77 7.39 -13.33
C ARG A 203 7.55 6.48 -13.23
N THR A 204 6.52 6.92 -12.49
CA THR A 204 5.26 6.17 -12.34
C THR A 204 4.50 6.07 -13.68
N ALA A 205 3.52 5.16 -13.76
CA ALA A 205 2.67 5.03 -14.95
C ALA A 205 1.98 6.36 -15.34
N ALA A 206 1.58 7.17 -14.35
CA ALA A 206 1.04 8.50 -14.60
C ALA A 206 2.12 9.46 -15.13
N ALA A 207 3.32 9.45 -14.54
CA ALA A 207 4.45 10.30 -14.98
C ALA A 207 4.86 10.01 -16.43
N MET A 208 4.86 8.74 -16.84
CA MET A 208 5.20 8.34 -18.21
C MET A 208 4.22 8.86 -19.28
N GLN A 209 2.99 9.13 -18.86
CA GLN A 209 1.95 9.64 -19.74
C GLN A 209 1.75 11.15 -19.57
N ALA A 210 2.43 11.78 -18.59
CA ALA A 210 2.24 13.17 -18.25
C ALA A 210 2.77 14.10 -19.34
N ASP A 211 2.09 15.22 -19.52
CA ASP A 211 2.54 16.33 -20.35
C ASP A 211 3.72 17.05 -19.68
N HIS A 212 3.74 17.06 -18.34
CA HIS A 212 4.86 17.55 -17.52
C HIS A 212 5.20 16.52 -16.45
N TRP A 213 6.43 16.00 -16.46
CA TRP A 213 6.95 15.22 -15.33
C TRP A 213 8.07 15.99 -14.65
N LEU A 214 7.79 16.47 -13.43
CA LEU A 214 8.73 17.17 -12.58
C LEU A 214 9.33 16.15 -11.61
N ARG A 215 10.52 15.66 -11.94
CA ARG A 215 11.28 14.68 -11.15
C ARG A 215 11.91 15.34 -9.92
N VAL A 216 11.08 15.74 -8.96
CA VAL A 216 11.48 16.48 -7.76
C VAL A 216 12.33 15.62 -6.82
N ARG A 217 13.36 16.21 -6.21
CA ARG A 217 14.08 15.62 -5.07
C ARG A 217 13.16 15.61 -3.84
N PRO A 218 12.93 14.46 -3.18
CA PRO A 218 12.02 14.39 -2.04
C PRO A 218 12.38 15.37 -0.91
N GLY A 219 11.38 16.07 -0.35
CA GLY A 219 11.61 17.09 0.68
C GLY A 219 12.03 18.46 0.14
N THR A 220 11.88 18.69 -1.18
CA THR A 220 12.11 20.01 -1.81
C THR A 220 10.85 20.57 -2.47
N ASP A 221 9.70 19.99 -2.19
CA ASP A 221 8.42 20.33 -2.80
C ASP A 221 7.98 21.78 -2.48
N GLY A 222 8.22 22.26 -1.25
CA GLY A 222 7.99 23.66 -0.89
C GLY A 222 8.85 24.64 -1.72
N ALA A 223 10.13 24.32 -1.92
CA ALA A 223 11.02 25.08 -2.80
C ALA A 223 10.54 25.10 -4.25
N LEU A 224 10.09 23.94 -4.75
CA LEU A 224 9.54 23.81 -6.09
C LEU A 224 8.27 24.68 -6.26
N ALA A 225 7.35 24.63 -5.30
CA ALA A 225 6.12 25.42 -5.34
C ALA A 225 6.39 26.94 -5.28
N LEU A 226 7.31 27.39 -4.42
CA LEU A 226 7.72 28.80 -4.34
C LEU A 226 8.41 29.28 -5.63
N GLY A 227 9.28 28.46 -6.21
CA GLY A 227 9.95 28.78 -7.48
C GLY A 227 8.97 28.84 -8.67
N LEU A 228 8.01 27.93 -8.73
CA LEU A 228 6.93 27.98 -9.72
C LEU A 228 6.04 29.21 -9.51
N ALA A 229 5.74 29.58 -8.26
CA ALA A 229 5.00 30.80 -7.97
C ALA A 229 5.74 32.04 -8.48
N ASP A 230 7.05 32.16 -8.22
CA ASP A 230 7.88 33.26 -8.72
C ASP A 230 7.84 33.36 -10.25
N LEU A 231 7.96 32.22 -10.95
CA LEU A 231 7.88 32.16 -12.42
C LEU A 231 6.52 32.61 -12.94
N VAL A 232 5.42 32.06 -12.39
CA VAL A 232 4.05 32.44 -12.76
C VAL A 232 3.82 33.94 -12.53
N LEU A 233 4.28 34.47 -11.40
CA LEU A 233 4.08 35.86 -11.00
C LEU A 233 4.87 36.86 -11.86
N ARG A 234 6.12 36.53 -12.22
CA ARG A 234 6.96 37.40 -13.07
C ARG A 234 6.54 37.37 -14.53
N ARG A 235 6.09 36.22 -15.03
CA ARG A 235 5.76 36.02 -16.45
C ARG A 235 4.31 36.36 -16.78
N HIS A 236 3.38 36.03 -15.88
CA HIS A 236 1.93 36.09 -16.14
C HIS A 236 1.13 36.87 -15.09
N GLY A 237 1.69 37.12 -13.91
CA GLY A 237 1.05 37.90 -12.84
C GLY A 237 -0.02 37.17 -12.02
N GLY A 238 -0.45 35.97 -12.44
CA GLY A 238 -1.56 35.22 -11.81
C GLY A 238 -2.93 35.89 -12.00
N ASP A 239 -3.98 35.28 -11.43
CA ASP A 239 -5.35 35.81 -11.47
C ASP A 239 -5.49 37.03 -10.55
N GLN A 240 -5.18 38.20 -11.11
CA GLN A 240 -5.22 39.49 -10.40
C GLN A 240 -6.61 39.84 -9.88
N GLU A 241 -7.69 39.44 -10.57
CA GLU A 241 -9.06 39.71 -10.14
C GLU A 241 -9.37 38.90 -8.89
N PHE A 242 -9.08 37.60 -8.91
CA PHE A 242 -9.25 36.71 -7.77
C PHE A 242 -8.40 37.15 -6.58
N LEU A 243 -7.11 37.46 -6.80
CA LEU A 243 -6.20 37.88 -5.74
C LEU A 243 -6.67 39.17 -5.07
N ARG A 244 -7.18 40.15 -5.82
CA ARG A 244 -7.64 41.42 -5.26
C ARG A 244 -9.01 41.32 -4.57
N ALA A 245 -9.88 40.44 -5.04
CA ALA A 245 -11.26 40.33 -4.52
C ALA A 245 -11.42 39.28 -3.40
N TRP A 246 -10.73 38.14 -3.52
CA TRP A 246 -11.02 36.92 -2.75
C TRP A 246 -9.84 36.40 -1.94
N SER A 247 -8.67 37.05 -2.01
CA SER A 247 -7.55 36.79 -1.10
C SER A 247 -7.34 37.93 -0.10
N ASN A 248 -6.53 37.68 0.93
CA ASN A 248 -6.06 38.71 1.84
C ASN A 248 -4.86 39.51 1.28
N GLY A 249 -4.43 39.21 0.05
CA GLY A 249 -3.29 39.83 -0.61
C GLY A 249 -3.24 41.38 -0.57
N PRO A 250 -4.37 42.10 -0.77
CA PRO A 250 -4.36 43.56 -0.70
C PRO A 250 -4.40 44.15 0.71
N LEU A 251 -4.65 43.34 1.74
CA LEU A 251 -4.71 43.82 3.11
C LEU A 251 -3.32 44.30 3.54
N LEU A 252 -3.25 45.49 4.13
CA LEU A 252 -2.00 46.07 4.60
C LEU A 252 -1.53 45.37 5.87
N VAL A 253 -0.30 44.90 5.83
CA VAL A 253 0.47 44.34 6.94
C VAL A 253 1.45 45.40 7.41
N ARG A 254 1.53 45.61 8.72
CA ARG A 254 2.47 46.57 9.31
C ARG A 254 3.87 45.97 9.35
N ASP A 255 4.88 46.76 9.02
CA ASP A 255 6.29 46.30 9.04
C ASP A 255 6.87 46.20 10.46
N ASP A 256 6.25 46.85 11.46
CA ASP A 256 6.78 46.90 12.83
C ASP A 256 6.43 45.66 13.67
N ASP A 257 5.26 45.05 13.45
CA ASP A 257 4.81 43.86 14.19
C ASP A 257 4.29 42.72 13.31
N GLY A 258 4.17 42.91 11.98
CA GLY A 258 3.65 41.91 11.06
C GLY A 258 2.14 41.70 11.12
N ARG A 259 1.39 42.49 11.90
CA ARG A 259 -0.06 42.34 12.01
C ARG A 259 -0.79 43.10 10.91
N PHE A 260 -2.00 42.66 10.57
CA PHE A 260 -2.84 43.40 9.64
C PHE A 260 -3.25 44.74 10.25
N LEU A 261 -3.10 45.82 9.48
CA LEU A 261 -3.58 47.14 9.86
C LEU A 261 -5.11 47.15 9.92
N ARG A 262 -5.65 47.59 11.05
CA ARG A 262 -7.10 47.61 11.32
C ARG A 262 -7.71 48.97 10.99
N ALA A 263 -8.95 48.98 10.52
CA ALA A 263 -9.63 50.21 10.09
C ALA A 263 -9.90 51.18 11.25
N ASP A 264 -10.10 50.68 12.47
CA ASP A 264 -10.31 51.46 13.70
C ASP A 264 -9.07 52.26 14.14
N GLU A 265 -7.90 51.86 13.64
CA GLU A 265 -6.64 52.60 13.78
C GLU A 265 -6.59 53.84 12.88
N LEU A 266 -7.40 53.92 11.81
CA LEU A 266 -7.52 55.11 10.97
C LEU A 266 -8.62 56.05 11.49
N THR A 267 -9.79 55.51 11.77
CA THR A 267 -10.96 56.25 12.26
C THR A 267 -11.67 55.46 13.36
N PRO A 268 -12.19 56.08 14.43
CA PRO A 268 -12.81 55.35 15.56
C PRO A 268 -13.91 54.35 15.16
N ASP A 269 -14.69 54.66 14.14
CA ASP A 269 -15.81 53.82 13.65
C ASP A 269 -15.40 52.89 12.49
N GLY A 270 -14.10 52.75 12.23
CA GLY A 270 -13.58 51.92 11.14
C GLY A 270 -13.80 50.43 11.43
N VAL A 271 -14.39 49.72 10.47
CA VAL A 271 -14.65 48.27 10.59
C VAL A 271 -13.78 47.50 9.59
N GLY A 272 -13.17 46.41 10.06
CA GLY A 272 -12.39 45.50 9.23
C GLY A 272 -10.91 45.88 9.13
N HIS A 273 -10.36 45.68 7.94
CA HIS A 273 -8.95 45.84 7.62
C HIS A 273 -8.71 47.10 6.79
N VAL A 274 -7.46 47.38 6.43
CA VAL A 274 -7.09 48.48 5.54
C VAL A 274 -6.44 47.95 4.27
N VAL A 275 -6.80 48.52 3.13
CA VAL A 275 -6.15 48.32 1.83
C VAL A 275 -5.55 49.63 1.34
N TRP A 276 -4.64 49.57 0.36
CA TRP A 276 -4.17 50.78 -0.34
C TRP A 276 -4.91 50.96 -1.67
N ASP A 277 -5.56 52.09 -1.86
CA ASP A 277 -6.18 52.46 -3.14
C ASP A 277 -5.13 53.10 -4.05
N GLU A 278 -4.70 52.36 -5.08
CA GLU A 278 -3.69 52.79 -6.05
C GLU A 278 -4.13 54.03 -6.84
N HIS A 279 -5.44 54.18 -7.08
CA HIS A 279 -5.96 55.30 -7.84
C HIS A 279 -6.03 56.59 -7.02
N GLY A 280 -6.46 56.49 -5.76
CA GLY A 280 -6.56 57.61 -4.84
C GLY A 280 -5.26 57.92 -4.07
N GLY A 281 -4.28 57.02 -4.11
CA GLY A 281 -3.00 57.16 -3.40
C GLY A 281 -3.16 57.25 -1.88
N ARG A 282 -4.09 56.48 -1.30
CA ARG A 282 -4.46 56.58 0.12
C ARG A 282 -4.88 55.23 0.70
N PRO A 283 -4.81 55.05 2.04
CA PRO A 283 -5.41 53.90 2.70
C PRO A 283 -6.94 54.00 2.68
N GLU A 284 -7.63 52.88 2.47
CA GLU A 284 -9.09 52.78 2.53
C GLU A 284 -9.52 51.60 3.44
N PRO A 285 -10.53 51.77 4.32
CA PRO A 285 -11.11 50.67 5.07
C PRO A 285 -11.74 49.61 4.17
N TYR A 286 -11.60 48.34 4.54
CA TYR A 286 -12.19 47.19 3.85
C TYR A 286 -12.72 46.15 4.84
N ASP A 287 -14.04 45.98 4.85
CA ASP A 287 -14.73 44.90 5.52
C ASP A 287 -14.73 43.63 4.63
N THR A 288 -13.86 42.69 4.96
CA THR A 288 -13.70 41.43 4.21
C THR A 288 -14.93 40.51 4.28
N THR A 289 -15.89 40.80 5.17
CA THR A 289 -17.14 40.05 5.28
C THR A 289 -18.15 40.42 4.21
N ARG A 290 -17.86 41.43 3.37
CA ARG A 290 -18.68 41.88 2.25
C ARG A 290 -17.93 41.71 0.93
N ALA A 291 -18.60 41.81 -0.21
CA ALA A 291 -17.93 41.82 -1.51
C ALA A 291 -16.96 43.01 -1.62
N ALA A 292 -15.80 42.80 -2.25
CA ALA A 292 -14.85 43.89 -2.50
C ALA A 292 -15.49 44.95 -3.41
N PRO A 293 -15.56 46.24 -3.01
CA PRO A 293 -16.31 47.25 -3.76
C PRO A 293 -15.65 47.65 -5.09
N ALA A 294 -14.32 47.78 -5.10
CA ALA A 294 -13.54 48.13 -6.29
C ALA A 294 -12.15 47.46 -6.25
N PRO A 295 -12.10 46.11 -6.24
CA PRO A 295 -10.87 45.35 -6.01
C PRO A 295 -9.76 45.69 -7.02
N GLN A 296 -10.10 46.07 -8.25
CA GLN A 296 -9.16 46.53 -9.28
C GLN A 296 -8.29 47.73 -8.86
N ARG A 297 -8.66 48.45 -7.80
CA ARG A 297 -7.90 49.58 -7.24
C ARG A 297 -6.98 49.18 -6.08
N PHE A 298 -7.14 48.00 -5.50
CA PHE A 298 -6.45 47.62 -4.27
C PHE A 298 -5.02 47.14 -4.53
N ALA A 299 -4.01 47.85 -4.02
CA ALA A 299 -2.61 47.51 -4.27
C ALA A 299 -2.26 46.11 -3.78
N LEU A 300 -1.54 45.37 -4.62
CA LEU A 300 -0.93 44.10 -4.24
C LEU A 300 0.58 44.24 -3.95
N ARG A 301 1.18 45.38 -4.30
CA ARG A 301 2.63 45.60 -4.25
C ARG A 301 2.98 46.93 -3.60
N GLY A 302 4.24 47.06 -3.24
CA GLY A 302 4.85 48.30 -2.79
C GLY A 302 4.77 48.53 -1.28
N THR A 303 5.42 49.61 -0.85
CA THR A 303 5.51 50.04 0.55
C THR A 303 4.81 51.37 0.72
N HIS A 304 3.90 51.43 1.69
CA HIS A 304 2.99 52.54 1.90
C HIS A 304 3.14 53.09 3.31
N ARG A 305 3.24 54.42 3.45
CA ARG A 305 3.26 55.08 4.76
C ARG A 305 1.84 55.48 5.12
N VAL A 306 1.30 54.87 6.17
CA VAL A 306 -0.08 55.07 6.61
C VAL A 306 -0.09 55.85 7.91
N ARG A 307 -0.83 56.97 7.93
CA ARG A 307 -1.05 57.75 9.14
C ARG A 307 -2.20 57.14 9.93
N THR A 308 -1.89 56.53 11.07
CA THR A 308 -2.86 56.01 12.04
C THR A 308 -3.11 57.06 13.14
N ARG A 309 -4.04 56.75 14.03
CA ARG A 309 -4.33 57.54 15.24
C ARG A 309 -3.18 57.55 16.26
N SER A 310 -2.28 56.55 16.22
CA SER A 310 -1.15 56.41 17.13
C SER A 310 0.20 56.84 16.53
N GLY A 311 0.27 57.08 15.22
CA GLY A 311 1.49 57.53 14.55
C GLY A 311 1.48 57.17 13.06
N THR A 312 2.60 57.39 12.39
CA THR A 312 2.78 56.92 11.00
C THR A 312 3.45 55.56 11.03
N VAL A 313 2.84 54.57 10.39
CA VAL A 313 3.33 53.19 10.30
C VAL A 313 3.64 52.87 8.84
N THR A 314 4.73 52.15 8.59
CA THR A 314 5.03 51.62 7.26
C THR A 314 4.31 50.29 7.09
N CYS A 315 3.57 50.15 6.01
CA CYS A 315 2.81 48.95 5.70
C CYS A 315 3.12 48.45 4.29
N ARG A 316 3.02 47.15 4.09
CA ARG A 316 3.07 46.50 2.76
C ARG A 316 1.83 45.61 2.60
N PRO A 317 1.26 45.46 1.39
CA PRO A 317 0.21 44.48 1.17
C PRO A 317 0.70 43.07 1.51
N ALA A 318 -0.14 42.21 2.09
CA ALA A 318 0.18 40.80 2.35
C ALA A 318 0.75 40.07 1.13
N PHE A 319 0.27 40.40 -0.07
CA PHE A 319 0.79 39.84 -1.32
C PHE A 319 2.25 40.23 -1.56
N GLN A 320 2.70 41.42 -1.16
CA GLN A 320 4.11 41.80 -1.27
C GLN A 320 5.00 40.88 -0.42
N HIS A 321 4.58 40.50 0.77
CA HIS A 321 5.33 39.53 1.59
C HIS A 321 5.42 38.15 0.92
N TYR A 322 4.33 37.70 0.29
CA TYR A 322 4.33 36.45 -0.49
C TYR A 322 5.24 36.54 -1.73
N LEU A 323 5.25 37.68 -2.44
CA LEU A 323 6.17 37.93 -3.54
C LEU A 323 7.62 37.86 -3.09
N ASP A 324 7.95 38.44 -1.94
CA ASP A 324 9.31 38.43 -1.40
C ASP A 324 9.76 36.99 -1.06
N ALA A 325 8.84 36.17 -0.50
CA ALA A 325 9.10 34.76 -0.22
C ALA A 325 9.31 33.92 -1.50
N ALA A 326 8.47 34.12 -2.52
CA ALA A 326 8.62 33.45 -3.81
C ALA A 326 9.92 33.89 -4.52
N ALA A 327 10.26 35.19 -4.47
CA ALA A 327 11.44 35.74 -5.11
C ALA A 327 12.77 35.22 -4.53
N ALA A 328 12.75 34.65 -3.32
CA ALA A 328 13.88 33.94 -2.74
C ALA A 328 14.23 32.63 -3.49
N TRP A 329 13.35 32.17 -4.39
CA TRP A 329 13.48 30.95 -5.19
C TRP A 329 13.56 31.26 -6.69
N PRO A 330 14.60 31.98 -7.16
CA PRO A 330 14.78 32.19 -8.59
C PRO A 330 14.98 30.86 -9.33
N LEU A 331 14.75 30.87 -10.64
CA LEU A 331 14.76 29.69 -11.51
C LEU A 331 15.98 28.77 -11.30
N GLU A 332 17.18 29.35 -11.28
CA GLU A 332 18.44 28.62 -11.17
C GLU A 332 18.61 27.96 -9.78
N ARG A 333 18.18 28.66 -8.73
CA ARG A 333 18.19 28.11 -7.36
C ARG A 333 17.17 26.99 -7.23
N THR A 334 15.95 27.20 -7.74
CA THR A 334 14.89 26.19 -7.73
C THR A 334 15.36 24.93 -8.43
N SER A 335 15.89 25.05 -9.66
CA SER A 335 16.38 23.90 -10.42
C SER A 335 17.48 23.13 -9.70
N SER A 336 18.49 23.83 -9.15
CA SER A 336 19.60 23.18 -8.46
C SER A 336 19.21 22.49 -7.14
N VAL A 337 18.25 23.04 -6.40
CA VAL A 337 17.79 22.45 -5.13
C VAL A 337 16.85 21.26 -5.38
N THR A 338 15.92 21.41 -6.32
CA THR A 338 14.86 20.41 -6.57
C THR A 338 15.27 19.32 -7.55
N GLY A 339 16.32 19.53 -8.35
CA GLY A 339 16.74 18.62 -9.42
C GLY A 339 15.85 18.65 -10.67
N VAL A 340 14.89 19.59 -10.76
CA VAL A 340 14.02 19.76 -11.93
C VAL A 340 14.65 20.74 -12.92
N ASP A 341 14.76 20.35 -14.18
CA ASP A 341 15.37 21.17 -15.23
C ASP A 341 14.63 22.49 -15.46
N THR A 342 15.38 23.54 -15.77
CA THR A 342 14.84 24.90 -15.96
C THR A 342 13.78 24.99 -17.05
N ASP A 343 13.96 24.24 -18.15
CA ASP A 343 13.03 24.23 -19.27
C ASP A 343 11.69 23.60 -18.87
N THR A 344 11.73 22.51 -18.10
CA THR A 344 10.54 21.86 -17.53
C THR A 344 9.81 22.80 -16.57
N LEU A 345 10.55 23.53 -15.73
CA LEU A 345 9.97 24.52 -14.82
C LEU A 345 9.25 25.64 -15.57
N ILE A 346 9.88 26.20 -16.61
CA ILE A 346 9.29 27.26 -17.43
C ILE A 346 8.06 26.75 -18.17
N ALA A 347 8.16 25.59 -18.84
CA ALA A 347 7.07 25.02 -19.61
C ALA A 347 5.85 24.72 -18.73
N PHE A 348 6.06 24.13 -17.56
CA PHE A 348 4.98 23.87 -16.63
C PHE A 348 4.39 25.16 -16.05
N ALA A 349 5.22 26.16 -15.68
CA ALA A 349 4.73 27.44 -15.17
C ALA A 349 3.87 28.19 -16.21
N ASP A 350 4.28 28.15 -17.49
CA ASP A 350 3.52 28.75 -18.59
C ASP A 350 2.18 28.03 -18.80
N ASP A 351 2.15 26.70 -18.76
CA ASP A 351 0.93 25.92 -18.86
C ASP A 351 -0.01 26.09 -17.66
N LEU A 352 0.54 26.15 -16.45
CA LEU A 352 -0.20 26.40 -15.23
C LEU A 352 -0.88 27.77 -15.24
N ALA A 353 -0.17 28.81 -15.70
CA ALA A 353 -0.68 30.17 -15.75
C ALA A 353 -1.72 30.42 -16.85
N THR A 354 -1.62 29.69 -17.97
CA THR A 354 -2.49 29.90 -19.15
C THR A 354 -3.72 28.99 -19.19
N SER A 355 -3.73 27.92 -18.39
CA SER A 355 -4.88 27.02 -18.26
C SER A 355 -6.04 27.69 -17.54
N ARG A 356 -7.27 27.52 -18.05
CA ARG A 356 -8.47 28.13 -17.47
C ARG A 356 -9.07 27.33 -16.32
N ALA A 357 -8.91 26.01 -16.36
CA ALA A 357 -9.44 25.09 -15.38
C ALA A 357 -8.32 24.17 -14.86
N VAL A 358 -7.74 24.56 -13.73
CA VAL A 358 -6.65 23.82 -13.07
C VAL A 358 -7.18 23.11 -11.83
N SER A 359 -6.98 21.80 -11.76
CA SER A 359 -7.17 21.02 -10.53
C SER A 359 -5.84 20.46 -10.05
N TYR A 360 -5.73 20.17 -8.76
CA TYR A 360 -4.58 19.45 -8.22
C TYR A 360 -4.97 18.40 -7.17
N GLY A 361 -4.04 17.50 -6.87
CA GLY A 361 -4.18 16.48 -5.83
C GLY A 361 -2.85 16.21 -5.16
N THR A 362 -2.74 16.49 -3.85
CA THR A 362 -1.59 16.09 -3.03
C THR A 362 -1.93 14.84 -2.20
N TRP A 363 -0.90 14.10 -1.78
CA TRP A 363 -1.03 13.02 -0.81
C TRP A 363 0.27 12.90 0.00
N THR A 364 0.46 11.78 0.71
CA THR A 364 1.60 11.52 1.61
C THR A 364 2.99 11.80 1.01
N GLY A 365 3.14 11.83 -0.32
CA GLY A 365 4.40 12.20 -0.98
C GLY A 365 4.90 13.60 -0.65
N VAL A 366 4.05 14.53 -0.22
CA VAL A 366 4.44 15.89 0.25
C VAL A 366 4.24 16.09 1.76
N GLY A 367 3.61 15.13 2.43
CA GLY A 367 3.15 15.25 3.81
C GLY A 367 3.97 14.49 4.85
N GLN A 368 5.11 13.93 4.45
CA GLN A 368 5.95 13.06 5.28
C GLN A 368 7.40 13.58 5.29
N HIS A 369 7.52 14.89 5.51
CA HIS A 369 8.75 15.69 5.54
C HIS A 369 8.80 16.55 6.81
N VAL A 370 9.95 17.16 7.08
CA VAL A 370 10.18 18.04 8.24
C VAL A 370 9.52 19.41 8.12
N ASP A 371 8.91 19.72 6.98
CA ASP A 371 8.33 21.02 6.64
C ASP A 371 6.94 20.85 5.98
N ALA A 372 6.26 19.73 6.25
CA ALA A 372 5.01 19.34 5.61
C ALA A 372 3.94 20.45 5.61
N THR A 373 3.81 21.21 6.70
CA THR A 373 2.87 22.33 6.77
C THR A 373 3.22 23.46 5.80
N GLN A 374 4.48 23.91 5.77
CA GLN A 374 4.88 25.01 4.89
C GLN A 374 4.93 24.59 3.42
N THR A 375 5.31 23.32 3.15
CA THR A 375 5.23 22.72 1.81
C THR A 375 3.81 22.74 1.27
N GLU A 376 2.80 22.27 2.01
CA GLU A 376 1.41 22.37 1.53
C GLU A 376 0.95 23.82 1.40
N ARG A 377 1.34 24.72 2.32
CA ARG A 377 1.01 26.13 2.17
C ARG A 377 1.57 26.71 0.88
N ALA A 378 2.81 26.39 0.51
CA ALA A 378 3.42 26.83 -0.73
C ALA A 378 2.65 26.32 -1.97
N ILE A 379 2.23 25.05 -1.96
CA ILE A 379 1.41 24.46 -3.03
C ILE A 379 0.03 25.14 -3.09
N ALA A 380 -0.63 25.35 -1.95
CA ALA A 380 -1.95 25.96 -1.87
C ALA A 380 -1.92 27.44 -2.29
N THR A 381 -0.90 28.22 -1.92
CA THR A 381 -0.75 29.61 -2.36
C THR A 381 -0.36 29.71 -3.82
N LEU A 382 0.41 28.76 -4.36
CA LEU A 382 0.62 28.63 -5.81
C LEU A 382 -0.71 28.36 -6.52
N TYR A 383 -1.53 27.44 -5.99
CA TYR A 383 -2.85 27.15 -6.56
C TYR A 383 -3.78 28.37 -6.53
N ALA A 384 -3.73 29.19 -5.47
CA ALA A 384 -4.51 30.42 -5.37
C ALA A 384 -4.23 31.41 -6.50
N LEU A 385 -3.04 31.38 -7.12
CA LEU A 385 -2.71 32.20 -8.29
C LEU A 385 -3.52 31.86 -9.54
N THR A 386 -4.16 30.68 -9.58
CA THR A 386 -4.96 30.22 -10.72
C THR A 386 -6.43 30.64 -10.64
N GLY A 387 -6.91 31.11 -9.48
CA GLY A 387 -8.33 31.43 -9.28
C GLY A 387 -9.30 30.24 -9.40
N CYS A 388 -8.79 29.01 -9.45
CA CYS A 388 -9.58 27.81 -9.78
C CYS A 388 -10.26 27.14 -8.56
N TYR A 389 -10.06 27.64 -7.34
CA TYR A 389 -10.70 27.07 -6.15
C TYR A 389 -12.23 27.18 -6.22
N ASP A 390 -12.91 26.06 -5.99
CA ASP A 390 -14.35 25.88 -6.09
C ASP A 390 -14.94 26.36 -7.43
N ALA A 391 -14.15 26.34 -8.51
CA ALA A 391 -14.58 26.70 -9.86
C ALA A 391 -14.75 25.45 -10.75
N PRO A 392 -15.53 25.53 -11.86
CA PRO A 392 -15.63 24.43 -12.82
C PRO A 392 -14.25 23.97 -13.30
N GLY A 393 -13.98 22.67 -13.16
CA GLY A 393 -12.70 22.07 -13.56
C GLY A 393 -11.53 22.29 -12.61
N GLY A 394 -11.75 23.01 -11.51
CA GLY A 394 -10.79 23.13 -10.41
C GLY A 394 -11.01 22.14 -9.28
N ASN A 395 -10.52 22.46 -8.08
CA ASN A 395 -10.81 21.71 -6.87
C ASN A 395 -12.12 22.21 -6.26
N VAL A 396 -13.11 21.32 -6.15
CA VAL A 396 -14.48 21.66 -5.78
C VAL A 396 -14.89 21.03 -4.46
N VAL A 397 -15.57 21.82 -3.62
CA VAL A 397 -16.16 21.30 -2.39
C VAL A 397 -17.45 20.58 -2.76
N LEU A 398 -17.39 19.25 -2.81
CA LEU A 398 -18.53 18.41 -3.16
C LEU A 398 -19.64 18.57 -2.12
N PRO A 399 -20.92 18.66 -2.55
CA PRO A 399 -22.04 18.57 -1.62
C PRO A 399 -22.02 17.21 -0.91
N GLN A 400 -22.47 17.19 0.34
CA GLN A 400 -22.59 15.98 1.16
C GLN A 400 -24.07 15.73 1.48
N GLN A 401 -24.41 14.47 1.75
CA GLN A 401 -25.74 14.11 2.25
C GLN A 401 -25.91 14.63 3.68
N PRO A 402 -27.06 15.23 4.03
CA PRO A 402 -27.33 15.64 5.40
C PRO A 402 -27.52 14.38 6.26
N THR A 403 -26.54 14.05 7.10
CA THR A 403 -26.63 12.96 8.09
C THR A 403 -26.43 13.55 9.48
N ALA A 404 -26.98 12.89 10.51
CA ALA A 404 -26.74 13.33 11.88
C ALA A 404 -25.26 13.13 12.23
N LYS A 405 -24.68 14.08 12.97
CA LYS A 405 -23.28 13.97 13.42
C LYS A 405 -23.18 12.90 14.51
N VAL A 406 -22.32 11.91 14.29
CA VAL A 406 -22.11 10.79 15.23
C VAL A 406 -21.23 11.22 16.41
N SER A 407 -20.04 11.76 16.13
CA SER A 407 -19.09 12.19 17.16
C SER A 407 -19.10 13.70 17.33
N LEU A 408 -18.93 14.14 18.58
CA LEU A 408 -18.71 15.54 18.96
C LEU A 408 -17.32 15.65 19.59
N PRO A 409 -16.66 16.83 19.48
CA PRO A 409 -15.38 17.04 20.12
C PRO A 409 -15.50 16.93 21.65
N PRO A 410 -14.42 16.55 22.35
CA PRO A 410 -14.41 16.46 23.81
C PRO A 410 -14.65 17.82 24.47
N ALA A 411 -15.04 17.81 25.74
CA ALA A 411 -15.19 19.03 26.53
C ALA A 411 -13.88 19.86 26.53
N PRO A 412 -13.92 21.20 26.51
CA PRO A 412 -12.72 22.04 26.40
C PRO A 412 -11.63 21.73 27.44
N GLU A 413 -12.04 21.43 28.68
CA GLU A 413 -11.11 21.06 29.76
C GLU A 413 -10.36 19.75 29.49
N GLN A 414 -11.00 18.78 28.84
CA GLN A 414 -10.35 17.54 28.43
C GLN A 414 -9.52 17.74 27.18
N ALA A 415 -10.02 18.49 26.19
CA ALA A 415 -9.26 18.82 24.97
C ALA A 415 -7.92 19.50 25.31
N ALA A 416 -7.89 20.36 26.33
CA ALA A 416 -6.68 21.03 26.79
C ALA A 416 -5.59 20.09 27.34
N LYS A 417 -5.94 18.84 27.67
CA LYS A 417 -5.00 17.83 28.16
C LYS A 417 -4.41 16.96 27.05
N ALA A 418 -4.80 17.12 25.78
CA ALA A 418 -4.29 16.31 24.68
C ALA A 418 -2.74 16.31 24.65
N LEU A 419 -2.15 15.11 24.58
CA LEU A 419 -0.69 14.97 24.55
C LEU A 419 -0.09 15.71 23.34
N GLY A 420 0.97 16.49 23.58
CA GLY A 420 1.65 17.29 22.55
C GLY A 420 0.98 18.61 22.19
N LEU A 421 -0.17 18.99 22.78
CA LEU A 421 -0.86 20.24 22.46
C LEU A 421 -0.02 21.50 22.76
N ALA A 422 0.73 21.49 23.87
CA ALA A 422 1.61 22.61 24.20
C ALA A 422 2.79 22.76 23.23
N GLU A 423 3.29 21.65 22.68
CA GLU A 423 4.37 21.62 21.69
C GLU A 423 3.87 22.02 20.29
N HIS A 424 2.66 21.59 19.94
CA HIS A 424 2.06 21.78 18.63
C HIS A 424 0.64 22.37 18.75
N PRO A 425 0.49 23.64 19.18
CA PRO A 425 -0.80 24.26 19.49
C PRO A 425 -1.72 24.42 18.27
N LEU A 426 -1.15 24.36 17.07
CA LEU A 426 -1.89 24.39 15.82
C LEU A 426 -1.94 23.02 15.13
N GLY A 427 -1.22 22.02 15.63
CA GLY A 427 -1.05 20.69 15.03
C GLY A 427 -2.19 19.72 15.28
N PRO A 428 -1.99 18.42 14.96
CA PRO A 428 -2.98 17.37 15.20
C PRO A 428 -3.59 17.34 16.62
N PRO A 429 -2.83 17.58 17.71
CA PRO A 429 -3.38 17.56 19.07
C PRO A 429 -4.51 18.59 19.29
N ALA A 430 -4.51 19.71 18.56
CA ALA A 430 -5.58 20.71 18.61
C ALA A 430 -6.94 20.19 18.12
N SER A 431 -6.95 19.03 17.45
CA SER A 431 -8.15 18.33 16.97
C SER A 431 -8.37 16.97 17.65
N GLY A 432 -7.66 16.68 18.76
CA GLY A 432 -7.81 15.43 19.52
C GLY A 432 -6.95 14.26 19.03
N TRP A 433 -6.03 14.50 18.09
CA TRP A 433 -5.14 13.46 17.54
C TRP A 433 -3.72 13.65 18.05
N ILE A 434 -3.21 12.68 18.81
CA ILE A 434 -1.85 12.73 19.37
C ILE A 434 -0.87 11.92 18.51
N SER A 435 0.42 12.22 18.62
CA SER A 435 1.47 11.50 17.91
C SER A 435 1.93 10.26 18.70
N ALA A 436 2.46 9.27 17.98
CA ALA A 436 3.04 8.09 18.63
C ALA A 436 4.22 8.43 19.55
N ARG A 437 4.99 9.49 19.22
CA ARG A 437 6.09 9.98 20.05
C ARG A 437 5.61 10.47 21.41
N THR A 438 4.60 11.35 21.41
CA THR A 438 4.05 11.92 22.66
C THR A 438 3.33 10.86 23.49
N LEU A 439 2.67 9.90 22.84
CA LEU A 439 2.15 8.70 23.50
C LEU A 439 3.27 7.91 24.19
N CYS A 440 4.36 7.59 23.48
CA CYS A 440 5.48 6.83 24.05
C CYS A 440 6.06 7.54 25.27
N ARG A 441 6.32 8.86 25.17
CA ARG A 441 6.85 9.68 26.26
C ARG A 441 5.92 9.66 27.49
N ALA A 442 4.61 9.80 27.29
CA ALA A 442 3.64 9.75 28.37
C ALA A 442 3.57 8.37 29.04
N ILE A 443 3.82 7.28 28.31
CA ILE A 443 3.86 5.93 28.88
C ILE A 443 5.15 5.71 29.71
N THR A 444 6.31 6.06 29.15
CA THR A 444 7.62 5.75 29.74
C THR A 444 8.06 6.74 30.80
N GLU A 445 7.84 8.03 30.56
CA GLU A 445 8.34 9.12 31.42
C GLU A 445 7.23 9.73 32.29
N GLY A 446 5.97 9.52 31.92
CA GLY A 446 4.84 10.13 32.61
C GLY A 446 4.72 11.64 32.40
N ASP A 447 5.25 12.15 31.29
CA ASP A 447 5.22 13.56 30.90
C ASP A 447 4.22 13.81 29.76
N PRO A 448 3.27 14.77 29.89
CA PRO A 448 2.98 15.58 31.08
C PRO A 448 2.24 14.81 32.19
N TYR A 449 1.73 13.62 31.90
CA TYR A 449 1.12 12.70 32.85
C TYR A 449 1.26 11.26 32.34
N ARG A 450 1.08 10.28 33.24
CA ARG A 450 1.27 8.87 32.91
C ARG A 450 0.09 8.25 32.16
N VAL A 451 0.35 7.73 30.97
CA VAL A 451 -0.57 6.83 30.26
C VAL A 451 -0.38 5.41 30.81
N ARG A 452 -1.44 4.86 31.38
CA ARG A 452 -1.46 3.55 32.06
C ARG A 452 -1.98 2.45 31.15
N ALA A 453 -2.88 2.77 30.21
CA ALA A 453 -3.46 1.76 29.32
C ALA A 453 -3.59 2.23 27.87
N LEU A 454 -3.56 1.26 26.96
CA LEU A 454 -3.78 1.47 25.53
C LEU A 454 -4.85 0.49 25.01
N VAL A 455 -5.88 1.01 24.36
CA VAL A 455 -6.84 0.22 23.57
C VAL A 455 -6.58 0.50 22.09
N SER A 456 -6.14 -0.51 21.34
CA SER A 456 -5.75 -0.38 19.94
C SER A 456 -6.75 -1.05 19.01
N PHE A 457 -7.33 -0.27 18.11
CA PHE A 457 -8.21 -0.69 17.03
C PHE A 457 -7.42 -0.84 15.72
N GLY A 458 -6.86 -2.02 15.48
CA GLY A 458 -6.10 -2.39 14.26
C GLY A 458 -4.76 -1.67 14.07
N GLY A 459 -4.28 -0.93 15.08
CA GLY A 459 -3.07 -0.11 14.98
C GLY A 459 -1.79 -0.94 15.14
N ASN A 460 -1.03 -1.15 14.05
CA ASN A 460 0.27 -1.82 14.11
C ASN A 460 1.41 -0.77 14.22
N LEU A 461 1.53 -0.15 15.39
CA LEU A 461 2.43 0.98 15.67
C LEU A 461 3.90 0.68 15.32
N LEU A 462 4.39 -0.54 15.58
CA LEU A 462 5.77 -0.95 15.26
C LEU A 462 6.11 -0.92 13.75
N LEU A 463 5.09 -0.94 12.88
CA LEU A 463 5.26 -0.99 11.42
C LEU A 463 4.67 0.24 10.71
N SER A 464 4.04 1.15 11.46
CA SER A 464 3.41 2.36 10.92
C SER A 464 4.06 3.65 11.40
N GLN A 465 4.75 3.63 12.55
CA GLN A 465 5.38 4.78 13.16
C GLN A 465 6.91 4.66 13.13
N PRO A 466 7.65 5.79 13.07
CA PRO A 466 9.12 5.79 13.17
C PRO A 466 9.58 5.27 14.53
N ASP A 467 10.84 4.84 14.62
CA ASP A 467 11.45 4.34 15.85
C ASP A 467 10.61 3.25 16.56
N PRO A 468 10.56 2.04 15.96
CA PRO A 468 9.81 0.94 16.54
C PRO A 468 10.45 0.41 17.83
N ILE A 469 11.73 0.70 18.09
CA ILE A 469 12.43 0.28 19.31
C ILE A 469 11.84 1.03 20.51
N ARG A 470 11.75 2.37 20.43
CA ARG A 470 11.10 3.18 21.46
C ARG A 470 9.64 2.80 21.64
N THR A 471 8.93 2.57 20.54
CA THR A 471 7.53 2.15 20.60
C THR A 471 7.39 0.82 21.35
N ALA A 472 8.25 -0.17 21.07
CA ALA A 472 8.25 -1.44 21.80
C ALA A 472 8.60 -1.26 23.28
N GLU A 473 9.53 -0.37 23.62
CA GLU A 473 9.85 -0.02 25.00
C GLU A 473 8.64 0.55 25.74
N ALA A 474 7.92 1.51 25.14
CA ALA A 474 6.71 2.07 25.71
C ALA A 474 5.63 1.01 25.92
N LEU A 475 5.35 0.19 24.90
CA LEU A 475 4.32 -0.86 25.00
C LEU A 475 4.62 -1.87 26.12
N ARG A 476 5.89 -2.20 26.39
CA ARG A 476 6.27 -3.07 27.52
C ARG A 476 5.91 -2.47 28.89
N GLN A 477 5.79 -1.15 29.01
CA GLN A 477 5.61 -0.44 30.28
C GLN A 477 4.15 -0.07 30.62
N LEU A 478 3.18 -0.29 29.72
CA LEU A 478 1.76 -0.09 30.04
C LEU A 478 1.36 -0.95 31.26
N GLU A 479 0.34 -0.56 32.00
CA GLU A 479 -0.27 -1.44 33.01
C GLU A 479 -1.29 -2.39 32.40
N PHE A 480 -1.95 -1.96 31.31
CA PHE A 480 -2.95 -2.77 30.62
C PHE A 480 -2.99 -2.45 29.11
N GLY A 481 -3.10 -3.46 28.27
CA GLY A 481 -3.18 -3.32 26.81
C GLY A 481 -4.28 -4.19 26.21
N VAL A 482 -5.10 -3.59 25.35
CA VAL A 482 -6.10 -4.30 24.53
C VAL A 482 -5.78 -4.06 23.07
N HIS A 483 -5.77 -5.12 22.26
CA HIS A 483 -5.58 -5.00 20.81
C HIS A 483 -6.71 -5.72 20.08
N ILE A 484 -7.29 -5.07 19.08
CA ILE A 484 -8.41 -5.57 18.28
C ILE A 484 -7.93 -5.68 16.84
N ASP A 485 -7.97 -6.87 16.25
CA ASP A 485 -7.46 -7.10 14.89
C ASP A 485 -8.04 -8.35 14.23
N LEU A 486 -7.83 -8.48 12.91
CA LEU A 486 -8.13 -9.69 12.16
C LEU A 486 -7.11 -10.80 12.42
N PHE A 487 -5.85 -10.42 12.66
CA PHE A 487 -4.69 -11.32 12.81
C PHE A 487 -3.81 -10.87 13.96
N GLU A 488 -3.12 -11.81 14.61
CA GLU A 488 -1.99 -11.44 15.47
C GLU A 488 -0.93 -10.71 14.65
N ASN A 489 -0.48 -9.57 15.16
CA ASN A 489 0.56 -8.72 14.56
C ASN A 489 1.62 -8.31 15.61
N PRO A 490 2.74 -7.70 15.20
CA PRO A 490 3.82 -7.34 16.12
C PRO A 490 3.43 -6.44 17.30
N THR A 491 2.52 -5.49 17.08
CA THR A 491 2.03 -4.60 18.16
C THR A 491 1.09 -5.34 19.10
N SER A 492 0.24 -6.23 18.57
CA SER A 492 -0.72 -7.01 19.38
C SER A 492 -0.06 -7.95 20.37
N ARG A 493 1.19 -8.37 20.11
CA ARG A 493 1.97 -9.23 21.03
C ARG A 493 2.24 -8.56 22.38
N PHE A 494 2.11 -7.24 22.48
CA PHE A 494 2.22 -6.51 23.74
C PHE A 494 0.89 -6.38 24.50
N ALA A 495 -0.24 -6.82 23.93
CA ALA A 495 -1.52 -6.74 24.60
C ALA A 495 -1.66 -7.79 25.72
N ASP A 496 -2.46 -7.47 26.74
CA ASP A 496 -2.92 -8.42 27.74
C ASP A 496 -4.16 -9.18 27.23
N ILE A 497 -5.00 -8.49 26.44
CA ILE A 497 -6.17 -9.06 25.77
C ILE A 497 -6.12 -8.76 24.27
N LEU A 498 -6.24 -9.79 23.44
CA LEU A 498 -6.34 -9.70 21.99
C LEU A 498 -7.75 -10.14 21.55
N LEU A 499 -8.49 -9.23 20.91
CA LEU A 499 -9.88 -9.43 20.51
C LEU A 499 -9.99 -9.69 18.99
N PRO A 500 -10.77 -10.70 18.56
CA PRO A 500 -10.95 -11.03 17.15
C PRO A 500 -11.93 -10.07 16.46
N ALA A 501 -11.42 -9.20 15.61
CA ALA A 501 -12.24 -8.39 14.72
C ALA A 501 -12.74 -9.23 13.54
N ASN A 502 -13.96 -8.94 13.09
CA ASN A 502 -14.49 -9.51 11.85
C ASN A 502 -14.12 -8.67 10.62
N THR A 503 -14.15 -9.29 9.45
CA THR A 503 -13.94 -8.65 8.15
C THR A 503 -15.20 -7.88 7.73
N PRO A 504 -15.08 -6.93 6.79
CA PRO A 504 -16.22 -6.14 6.35
C PRO A 504 -17.36 -6.94 5.69
N TRP A 505 -17.11 -8.18 5.29
CA TRP A 505 -18.12 -9.07 4.68
C TRP A 505 -18.92 -9.88 5.69
N GLU A 506 -18.46 -9.93 6.94
CA GLU A 506 -19.07 -10.65 8.06
C GLU A 506 -20.04 -9.77 8.87
N ARG A 507 -20.22 -8.51 8.44
CA ARG A 507 -21.07 -7.50 9.09
C ARG A 507 -21.71 -6.56 8.06
N GLU A 508 -22.73 -5.82 8.49
CA GLU A 508 -23.26 -4.69 7.73
C GLU A 508 -22.36 -3.45 7.86
N GLY A 509 -22.48 -2.51 6.92
CA GLY A 509 -21.73 -1.25 6.96
C GLY A 509 -22.44 -0.10 6.25
N LEU A 510 -22.81 0.94 7.00
CA LEU A 510 -23.51 2.12 6.47
C LEU A 510 -22.53 3.11 5.83
N ARG A 511 -22.90 3.63 4.67
CA ARG A 511 -22.14 4.69 4.00
C ARG A 511 -23.05 5.70 3.30
N ALA A 512 -22.87 6.97 3.64
CA ALA A 512 -23.45 8.10 2.90
C ALA A 512 -22.34 8.81 2.11
N GLY A 513 -22.28 8.56 0.80
CA GLY A 513 -21.33 9.18 -0.12
C GLY A 513 -19.93 8.53 -0.17
N PHE A 514 -19.29 8.65 -1.34
CA PHE A 514 -18.03 7.98 -1.69
C PHE A 514 -16.90 8.93 -2.13
N GLU A 515 -17.05 10.24 -1.91
CA GLU A 515 -15.99 11.28 -1.96
C GLU A 515 -15.31 11.54 -3.33
N ILE A 516 -15.50 10.71 -4.36
CA ILE A 516 -14.73 10.82 -5.61
C ILE A 516 -15.36 11.72 -6.69
N SER A 517 -16.69 11.83 -6.70
CA SER A 517 -17.43 12.60 -7.68
C SER A 517 -18.79 12.97 -7.12
N ARG A 518 -19.49 13.90 -7.78
CA ARG A 518 -20.88 14.23 -7.45
C ARG A 518 -21.78 12.99 -7.45
N ARG A 519 -21.71 12.16 -8.50
CA ARG A 519 -22.50 10.91 -8.61
C ARG A 519 -22.20 9.98 -7.44
N ALA A 520 -20.93 9.86 -7.06
CA ALA A 520 -20.52 9.02 -5.94
C ALA A 520 -21.00 9.57 -4.57
N GLN A 521 -21.12 10.89 -4.42
CA GLN A 521 -21.70 11.52 -3.22
C GLN A 521 -23.21 11.37 -3.11
N GLN A 522 -23.92 11.14 -4.22
CA GLN A 522 -25.36 10.92 -4.21
C GLN A 522 -25.73 9.56 -3.62
N ARG A 523 -24.83 8.56 -3.69
CA ARG A 523 -25.08 7.20 -3.22
C ARG A 523 -25.09 7.10 -1.69
N VAL A 524 -26.19 6.59 -1.13
CA VAL A 524 -26.31 6.11 0.24
C VAL A 524 -26.52 4.61 0.20
N GLN A 525 -25.69 3.84 0.90
CA GLN A 525 -25.71 2.38 0.82
C GLN A 525 -25.43 1.75 2.17
N LEU A 526 -26.23 0.71 2.50
CA LEU A 526 -25.89 -0.27 3.52
C LEU A 526 -25.27 -1.47 2.83
N ARG A 527 -23.99 -1.74 3.12
CA ARG A 527 -23.35 -2.99 2.67
C ARG A 527 -23.99 -4.14 3.46
N PRO A 528 -24.51 -5.20 2.80
CA PRO A 528 -25.10 -6.33 3.51
C PRO A 528 -24.01 -7.17 4.20
N ARG A 529 -24.39 -7.86 5.28
CA ARG A 529 -23.63 -9.00 5.78
C ARG A 529 -23.71 -10.14 4.76
N MET A 530 -22.57 -10.51 4.19
CA MET A 530 -22.50 -11.51 3.12
C MET A 530 -22.13 -12.90 3.62
N LEU A 531 -21.47 -12.94 4.79
CA LEU A 531 -20.98 -14.14 5.44
C LEU A 531 -21.32 -14.11 6.93
N ASP A 532 -21.36 -15.28 7.56
CA ASP A 532 -21.37 -15.36 9.01
C ASP A 532 -19.98 -15.05 9.57
N PRO A 533 -19.86 -14.36 10.73
CA PRO A 533 -18.58 -14.17 11.39
C PRO A 533 -17.85 -15.49 11.60
N LEU A 534 -16.57 -15.51 11.25
CA LEU A 534 -15.70 -16.63 11.53
C LEU A 534 -15.47 -16.74 13.04
N GLY A 535 -15.80 -17.92 13.59
CA GLY A 535 -15.73 -18.19 15.02
C GLY A 535 -16.66 -17.26 15.82
N GLU A 536 -16.10 -16.59 16.81
CA GLU A 536 -16.80 -15.64 17.67
C GLU A 536 -16.36 -14.19 17.36
N SER A 537 -15.81 -13.91 16.18
CA SER A 537 -15.34 -12.56 15.82
C SER A 537 -16.48 -11.52 15.81
N ARG A 538 -16.18 -10.30 16.26
CA ARG A 538 -17.14 -9.17 16.35
C ARG A 538 -16.65 -7.96 15.56
N SER A 539 -17.54 -7.05 15.18
CA SER A 539 -17.13 -5.80 14.55
C SER A 539 -16.58 -4.81 15.58
N ASP A 540 -15.76 -3.84 15.14
CA ASP A 540 -15.31 -2.75 16.01
C ASP A 540 -16.50 -1.97 16.60
N LEU A 541 -17.61 -1.85 15.85
CA LEU A 541 -18.87 -1.26 16.33
C LEU A 541 -19.48 -2.04 17.49
N ASP A 542 -19.63 -3.36 17.35
CA ASP A 542 -20.20 -4.19 18.41
C ASP A 542 -19.37 -4.10 19.69
N ILE A 543 -18.04 -4.06 19.55
CA ILE A 543 -17.11 -3.96 20.67
C ILE A 543 -17.28 -2.62 21.40
N VAL A 544 -17.31 -1.49 20.68
CA VAL A 544 -17.43 -0.18 21.34
C VAL A 544 -18.82 0.08 21.94
N PHE A 545 -19.89 -0.43 21.31
CA PHE A 545 -21.25 -0.33 21.86
C PHE A 545 -21.39 -1.14 23.16
N ASP A 546 -20.85 -2.35 23.21
CA ASP A 546 -20.83 -3.19 24.43
C ASP A 546 -19.99 -2.53 25.55
N LEU A 547 -18.78 -2.04 25.23
CA LEU A 547 -17.95 -1.31 26.20
C LEU A 547 -18.64 -0.04 26.72
N ALA A 548 -19.29 0.73 25.84
CA ALA A 548 -20.03 1.92 26.23
C ALA A 548 -21.11 1.59 27.26
N CYS A 549 -21.92 0.55 27.02
CA CYS A 549 -22.96 0.12 27.96
C CYS A 549 -22.37 -0.28 29.32
N ARG A 550 -21.28 -1.06 29.33
CA ARG A 550 -20.59 -1.48 30.57
C ARG A 550 -20.00 -0.32 31.36
N LEU A 551 -19.63 0.76 30.68
CA LEU A 551 -19.07 1.97 31.28
C LEU A 551 -20.12 3.03 31.68
N GLY A 552 -21.41 2.71 31.53
CA GLY A 552 -22.52 3.59 31.89
C GLY A 552 -22.89 4.62 30.81
N LEU A 553 -22.51 4.38 29.56
CA LEU A 553 -22.78 5.25 28.40
C LEU A 553 -23.90 4.69 27.51
N GLY A 554 -24.78 3.83 28.04
CA GLY A 554 -25.84 3.14 27.29
C GLY A 554 -26.74 4.08 26.49
N ASP A 555 -27.28 5.13 27.14
CA ASP A 555 -28.15 6.12 26.49
C ASP A 555 -27.49 6.78 25.26
N GLU A 556 -26.19 7.09 25.34
CA GLU A 556 -25.43 7.72 24.25
C GLU A 556 -25.06 6.75 23.11
N PHE A 557 -25.26 5.45 23.34
CA PHE A 557 -24.99 4.34 22.43
C PHE A 557 -26.24 3.46 22.20
N PHE A 558 -27.43 4.05 22.40
CA PHE A 558 -28.72 3.42 22.10
C PHE A 558 -28.88 2.05 22.78
N ASP A 559 -28.38 1.91 24.01
CA ASP A 559 -28.38 0.67 24.79
C ASP A 559 -27.78 -0.55 24.05
N GLY A 560 -26.82 -0.29 23.17
CA GLY A 560 -26.16 -1.30 22.36
C GLY A 560 -26.82 -1.57 21.00
N ASP A 561 -27.91 -0.87 20.65
CA ASP A 561 -28.61 -1.04 19.38
C ASP A 561 -27.97 -0.21 18.25
N VAL A 562 -27.08 -0.88 17.50
CA VAL A 562 -26.40 -0.30 16.33
C VAL A 562 -27.39 0.10 15.23
N GLN A 563 -28.51 -0.61 15.07
CA GLN A 563 -29.50 -0.27 14.04
C GLN A 563 -30.25 1.02 14.43
N ALA A 564 -30.64 1.18 15.70
CA ALA A 564 -31.21 2.42 16.19
C ALA A 564 -30.26 3.61 15.99
N ALA A 565 -28.97 3.40 16.25
CA ALA A 565 -27.93 4.39 16.04
C ALA A 565 -27.78 4.81 14.56
N TRP A 566 -27.78 3.85 13.63
CA TRP A 566 -27.78 4.14 12.19
C TRP A 566 -29.07 4.80 11.71
N ASN A 567 -30.22 4.43 12.25
CA ASN A 567 -31.49 5.10 11.96
C ASN A 567 -31.47 6.56 12.40
N HIS A 568 -30.88 6.87 13.57
CA HIS A 568 -30.65 8.25 13.98
C HIS A 568 -29.73 8.99 13.00
N GLN A 569 -28.66 8.35 12.52
CA GLN A 569 -27.77 8.94 11.52
C GLN A 569 -28.49 9.27 10.19
N LEU A 570 -29.42 8.40 9.78
CA LEU A 570 -30.19 8.50 8.53
C LEU A 570 -31.45 9.37 8.63
N GLU A 571 -31.90 9.73 9.84
CA GLU A 571 -33.12 10.50 10.07
C GLU A 571 -33.23 11.78 9.20
N PRO A 572 -32.18 12.60 9.01
CA PRO A 572 -32.29 13.81 8.19
C PRO A 572 -32.49 13.53 6.68
N LEU A 573 -32.24 12.31 6.24
CA LEU A 573 -32.52 11.85 4.87
C LEU A 573 -33.93 11.29 4.71
N GLY A 574 -34.67 11.10 5.81
CA GLY A 574 -35.96 10.40 5.81
C GLY A 574 -35.82 8.92 5.41
N LEU A 575 -34.69 8.30 5.74
CA LEU A 575 -34.39 6.90 5.45
C LEU A 575 -34.18 6.11 6.74
N THR A 576 -34.39 4.80 6.66
CA THR A 576 -34.03 3.82 7.69
C THR A 576 -33.04 2.79 7.14
N VAL A 577 -32.42 2.03 8.04
CA VAL A 577 -31.60 0.87 7.70
C VAL A 577 -32.40 -0.16 6.90
N ASP A 578 -33.68 -0.37 7.22
CA ASP A 578 -34.54 -1.33 6.53
C ASP A 578 -34.85 -0.91 5.08
N ASP A 579 -35.00 0.41 4.83
CA ASP A 579 -35.13 0.93 3.45
C ASP A 579 -33.88 0.60 2.61
N LEU A 580 -32.69 0.69 3.22
CA LEU A 580 -31.43 0.36 2.54
C LEU A 580 -31.22 -1.15 2.38
N ARG A 581 -31.67 -1.98 3.32
CA ARG A 581 -31.64 -3.45 3.18
C ARG A 581 -32.50 -3.93 2.01
N ALA A 582 -33.63 -3.25 1.75
CA ALA A 582 -34.49 -3.54 0.61
C ALA A 582 -33.82 -3.24 -0.75
N VAL A 583 -32.76 -2.41 -0.76
CA VAL A 583 -32.01 -2.04 -1.96
C VAL A 583 -30.50 -2.18 -1.71
N PRO A 584 -29.92 -3.40 -1.73
CA PRO A 584 -28.51 -3.64 -1.36
C PRO A 584 -27.47 -2.88 -2.21
N GLY A 585 -27.84 -2.46 -3.42
CA GLY A 585 -27.01 -1.60 -4.27
C GLY A 585 -26.93 -0.14 -3.81
N GLY A 586 -27.77 0.27 -2.85
CA GLY A 586 -27.92 1.63 -2.36
C GLY A 586 -28.88 2.49 -3.19
N LEU A 587 -29.19 3.67 -2.65
CA LEU A 587 -30.07 4.68 -3.23
C LEU A 587 -29.24 5.91 -3.65
N ASP A 588 -29.57 6.50 -4.80
CA ASP A 588 -28.99 7.77 -5.22
C ASP A 588 -29.91 8.94 -4.84
N LEU A 589 -29.51 9.74 -3.87
CA LEU A 589 -30.22 10.94 -3.44
C LEU A 589 -29.61 12.18 -4.12
N PRO A 590 -30.37 12.94 -4.94
CA PRO A 590 -29.83 14.03 -5.74
C PRO A 590 -29.20 15.17 -4.93
N LEU A 591 -27.92 15.44 -5.19
CA LEU A 591 -27.21 16.63 -4.70
C LEU A 591 -26.96 17.63 -5.85
N PRO A 592 -27.38 18.90 -5.73
CA PRO A 592 -27.08 19.94 -6.72
C PRO A 592 -25.63 20.41 -6.58
N MET A 593 -24.93 20.55 -7.72
CA MET A 593 -23.57 21.09 -7.74
C MET A 593 -23.62 22.62 -7.81
N ARG A 594 -22.84 23.28 -6.96
CA ARG A 594 -22.65 24.73 -6.95
C ARG A 594 -21.17 25.07 -6.82
N TYR A 595 -20.77 26.13 -7.49
CA TYR A 595 -19.40 26.62 -7.57
C TYR A 595 -19.29 28.00 -6.91
N ARG A 596 -18.08 28.36 -6.51
CA ARG A 596 -17.73 29.64 -5.88
C ARG A 596 -18.63 29.95 -4.70
N LYS A 597 -18.87 28.94 -3.85
CA LYS A 597 -19.77 29.05 -2.69
C LYS A 597 -19.35 30.17 -1.73
N TYR A 598 -18.04 30.44 -1.65
CA TYR A 598 -17.47 31.57 -0.90
C TYR A 598 -18.00 32.95 -1.36
N ALA A 599 -18.50 33.07 -2.58
CA ALA A 599 -19.04 34.31 -3.14
C ALA A 599 -20.56 34.45 -2.99
N GLU A 600 -21.26 33.41 -2.49
CA GLU A 600 -22.69 33.49 -2.22
C GLU A 600 -22.96 34.56 -1.15
N THR A 601 -23.94 35.42 -1.40
CA THR A 601 -24.32 36.53 -0.53
C THR A 601 -25.46 36.11 0.40
N THR A 602 -25.30 36.33 1.69
CA THR A 602 -26.34 36.12 2.70
C THR A 602 -27.36 37.28 2.70
N PRO A 603 -28.58 37.09 3.24
CA PRO A 603 -29.62 38.13 3.20
C PRO A 603 -29.25 39.49 3.83
N ASP A 604 -28.27 39.51 4.73
CA ASP A 604 -27.73 40.71 5.37
C ASP A 604 -26.62 41.41 4.55
N GLY A 605 -26.36 40.94 3.33
CA GLY A 605 -25.40 41.53 2.39
C GLY A 605 -23.94 41.13 2.65
N ARG A 606 -23.68 40.16 3.53
CA ARG A 606 -22.36 39.56 3.72
C ARG A 606 -22.11 38.49 2.68
N VAL A 607 -20.84 38.19 2.42
CA VAL A 607 -20.46 37.02 1.62
C VAL A 607 -20.18 35.86 2.54
N THR A 608 -20.43 34.63 2.06
CA THR A 608 -20.12 33.40 2.80
C THR A 608 -18.64 33.35 3.18
N GLY A 609 -17.76 33.77 2.26
CA GLY A 609 -16.32 33.82 2.46
C GLY A 609 -15.69 32.44 2.59
N PHE A 610 -14.42 32.45 2.97
CA PHE A 610 -13.66 31.25 3.34
C PHE A 610 -13.69 31.09 4.86
N ALA A 611 -13.59 29.86 5.37
CA ALA A 611 -13.48 29.60 6.81
C ALA A 611 -12.05 29.87 7.33
N THR A 612 -11.55 31.06 7.03
CA THR A 612 -10.25 31.60 7.44
C THR A 612 -10.45 32.82 8.33
N PRO A 613 -9.45 33.24 9.13
CA PRO A 613 -9.57 34.42 9.99
C PRO A 613 -10.00 35.69 9.26
N THR A 614 -9.51 35.91 8.03
CA THR A 614 -9.89 37.08 7.22
C THR A 614 -11.18 36.90 6.42
N GLY A 615 -11.75 35.69 6.33
CA GLY A 615 -12.86 35.39 5.42
C GLY A 615 -12.44 35.31 3.94
N ARG A 616 -11.14 35.27 3.67
CA ARG A 616 -10.47 35.32 2.36
C ARG A 616 -9.38 34.25 2.26
N VAL A 617 -8.90 33.97 1.06
CA VAL A 617 -7.71 33.12 0.88
C VAL A 617 -6.49 33.75 1.55
N GLU A 618 -5.84 33.01 2.43
CA GLU A 618 -4.73 33.50 3.26
C GLU A 618 -3.38 33.26 2.56
N LEU A 619 -2.87 34.28 1.86
CA LEU A 619 -1.49 34.28 1.34
C LEU A 619 -0.48 34.65 2.44
N TYR A 620 -0.94 35.45 3.41
CA TYR A 620 -0.25 35.80 4.65
C TYR A 620 -1.11 35.39 5.84
N SER A 621 -0.62 34.52 6.72
CA SER A 621 -1.39 34.01 7.87
C SER A 621 -0.95 34.67 9.16
N GLN A 622 -1.73 35.63 9.65
CA GLN A 622 -1.46 36.22 10.98
C GLN A 622 -1.61 35.18 12.11
N ARG A 623 -2.46 34.16 11.93
CA ARG A 623 -2.60 33.05 12.89
C ARG A 623 -1.28 32.31 13.10
N LEU A 624 -0.52 32.06 12.03
CA LEU A 624 0.80 31.42 12.13
C LEU A 624 1.81 32.35 12.79
N LEU A 625 1.81 33.63 12.44
CA LEU A 625 2.65 34.65 13.07
C LEU A 625 2.41 34.73 14.59
N ASP A 626 1.15 34.78 15.01
CA ASP A 626 0.76 34.86 16.42
C ASP A 626 1.22 33.63 17.24
N HIS A 627 1.60 32.53 16.57
CA HIS A 627 2.19 31.33 17.19
C HIS A 627 3.70 31.20 16.92
N GLY A 628 4.36 32.23 16.39
CA GLY A 628 5.81 32.26 16.16
C GLY A 628 6.27 31.56 14.88
N TYR A 629 5.36 31.19 13.98
CA TYR A 629 5.68 30.59 12.69
C TYR A 629 5.70 31.62 11.56
N SER A 630 6.32 31.28 10.43
CA SER A 630 6.34 32.16 9.26
C SER A 630 4.93 32.39 8.70
N PRO A 631 4.50 33.66 8.54
CA PRO A 631 3.17 34.00 8.03
C PRO A 631 3.02 33.72 6.53
N VAL A 632 4.13 33.64 5.79
CA VAL A 632 4.17 33.25 4.38
C VAL A 632 4.79 31.86 4.25
N PRO A 633 4.56 31.12 3.17
CA PRO A 633 5.23 29.85 2.97
C PRO A 633 6.75 30.04 2.85
N GLU A 634 7.50 29.14 3.46
CA GLU A 634 8.96 29.11 3.41
C GLU A 634 9.45 27.67 3.19
N SER A 635 10.71 27.55 2.78
CA SER A 635 11.37 26.27 2.56
C SER A 635 12.86 26.48 2.82
N ASP A 636 13.51 25.49 3.42
CA ASP A 636 14.97 25.46 3.57
C ASP A 636 15.65 24.57 2.53
N GLY A 637 14.87 23.82 1.74
CA GLY A 637 15.35 22.76 0.86
C GLY A 637 15.57 21.45 1.61
N ALA A 638 16.09 20.43 0.91
CA ALA A 638 16.33 19.13 1.54
C ALA A 638 17.54 19.20 2.48
N PRO A 639 17.44 18.60 3.69
CA PRO A 639 18.59 18.47 4.57
C PRO A 639 19.68 17.64 3.89
N THR A 640 20.94 18.08 4.01
CA THR A 640 22.11 17.36 3.48
C THR A 640 22.88 16.70 4.62
N ASP A 641 23.34 15.47 4.39
CA ASP A 641 24.20 14.74 5.31
C ASP A 641 25.39 14.19 4.54
N PRO A 642 26.61 14.70 4.75
CA PRO A 642 27.81 14.23 4.04
C PRO A 642 28.12 12.75 4.28
N ASP A 643 27.74 12.19 5.43
CA ASP A 643 27.95 10.77 5.76
C ASP A 643 26.92 9.86 5.07
N PHE A 644 25.78 10.43 4.68
CA PHE A 644 24.61 9.73 4.12
C PHE A 644 24.07 10.50 2.90
N PRO A 645 24.76 10.45 1.76
CA PRO A 645 24.56 11.40 0.65
C PRO A 645 23.27 11.20 -0.15
N LEU A 646 22.56 10.07 0.03
CA LEU A 646 21.33 9.75 -0.70
C LEU A 646 20.09 10.13 0.11
N THR A 647 19.01 10.47 -0.58
CA THR A 647 17.69 10.69 0.03
C THR A 647 16.87 9.41 0.00
N LEU A 648 16.59 8.85 1.17
CA LEU A 648 15.67 7.74 1.36
C LEU A 648 14.23 8.23 1.35
N SER A 649 13.46 7.67 0.42
CA SER A 649 12.02 7.77 0.39
C SER A 649 11.37 6.40 0.50
N CYS A 650 10.04 6.36 0.55
CA CYS A 650 9.27 5.12 0.56
C CYS A 650 8.07 5.14 -0.39
N ALA A 651 7.60 3.97 -0.81
CA ALA A 651 6.41 3.87 -1.64
C ALA A 651 5.47 2.74 -1.20
N LYS A 652 4.18 2.90 -1.49
CA LYS A 652 3.19 1.85 -1.30
C LYS A 652 3.33 0.78 -2.39
N ASN A 653 3.38 -0.48 -1.98
CA ASN A 653 3.26 -1.63 -2.87
C ASN A 653 1.79 -1.82 -3.29
N GLY A 654 1.55 -2.12 -4.58
CA GLY A 654 0.19 -2.30 -5.12
C GLY A 654 -0.53 -3.56 -4.64
N TYR A 655 0.20 -4.55 -4.13
CA TYR A 655 -0.34 -5.84 -3.68
C TYR A 655 -0.68 -5.86 -2.20
N PHE A 656 -0.12 -4.95 -1.40
CA PHE A 656 -0.33 -4.93 0.05
C PHE A 656 -0.98 -3.64 0.53
N CYS A 657 -1.52 -3.66 1.75
CA CYS A 657 -2.00 -2.45 2.41
C CYS A 657 -1.18 -2.21 3.68
N HIS A 658 -0.35 -1.16 3.69
CA HIS A 658 0.57 -0.89 4.80
C HIS A 658 1.35 -2.15 5.19
N SER A 659 1.21 -2.67 6.40
CA SER A 659 1.83 -3.92 6.89
C SER A 659 0.96 -5.18 6.75
N GLN A 660 -0.25 -5.05 6.21
CA GLN A 660 -1.24 -6.13 6.11
C GLN A 660 -1.16 -6.89 4.78
N HIS A 661 -1.83 -8.04 4.73
CA HIS A 661 -2.01 -8.92 3.57
C HIS A 661 -0.74 -9.59 3.05
N ARG A 662 0.40 -9.43 3.73
CA ARG A 662 1.68 -10.05 3.36
C ARG A 662 1.73 -11.54 3.63
N GLY A 663 0.85 -12.06 4.47
CA GLY A 663 0.65 -13.48 4.71
C GLY A 663 -0.33 -14.16 3.75
N LEU A 664 -0.95 -13.43 2.81
CA LEU A 664 -1.80 -14.03 1.79
C LEU A 664 -0.94 -14.53 0.62
N SER A 665 -0.97 -15.84 0.39
CA SER A 665 -0.25 -16.55 -0.65
C SER A 665 -0.50 -15.98 -2.04
N SER A 666 -1.76 -15.67 -2.40
CA SER A 666 -2.09 -15.11 -3.73
C SER A 666 -1.40 -13.76 -3.99
N LEU A 667 -1.26 -12.93 -2.97
CA LEU A 667 -0.62 -11.62 -3.07
C LEU A 667 0.89 -11.72 -2.94
N ARG A 668 1.39 -12.53 -2.00
CA ARG A 668 2.81 -12.69 -1.74
C ARG A 668 3.55 -13.32 -2.91
N ARG A 669 2.93 -14.23 -3.68
CA ARG A 669 3.52 -14.75 -4.94
C ARG A 669 3.89 -13.61 -5.91
N ARG A 670 3.11 -12.53 -5.95
CA ARG A 670 3.33 -11.40 -6.88
C ARG A 670 4.41 -10.41 -6.39
N SER A 671 4.73 -10.46 -5.10
CA SER A 671 5.75 -9.61 -4.46
C SER A 671 6.36 -10.36 -3.27
N PRO A 672 7.31 -11.28 -3.52
CA PRO A 672 7.75 -12.25 -2.52
C PRO A 672 8.71 -11.68 -1.46
N GLU A 673 9.52 -10.69 -1.83
CA GLU A 673 10.58 -10.09 -1.01
C GLU A 673 10.44 -8.56 -0.98
N PRO A 674 10.94 -7.89 0.09
CA PRO A 674 11.02 -6.43 0.13
C PRO A 674 12.01 -5.89 -0.91
N LEU A 675 11.62 -4.79 -1.55
CA LEU A 675 12.39 -4.14 -2.61
C LEU A 675 12.84 -2.73 -2.22
N VAL A 676 13.99 -2.32 -2.76
CA VAL A 676 14.44 -0.93 -2.81
C VAL A 676 14.79 -0.55 -4.25
N GLU A 677 14.17 0.52 -4.75
CA GLU A 677 14.45 1.09 -6.07
C GLU A 677 15.66 2.02 -5.97
N ILE A 678 16.59 1.89 -6.91
CA ILE A 678 17.87 2.61 -6.96
C ILE A 678 18.11 3.12 -8.38
N GLY A 679 18.59 4.35 -8.52
CA GLY A 679 18.99 4.90 -9.83
C GLY A 679 20.18 4.14 -10.44
N GLU A 680 20.22 4.07 -11.78
CA GLU A 680 21.27 3.34 -12.51
C GLU A 680 22.69 3.81 -12.16
N GLN A 681 22.90 5.13 -12.04
CA GLN A 681 24.20 5.70 -11.68
C GLN A 681 24.64 5.28 -10.27
N VAL A 682 23.75 5.37 -9.27
CA VAL A 682 24.05 4.95 -7.90
C VAL A 682 24.35 3.46 -7.84
N ALA A 683 23.59 2.64 -8.58
CA ALA A 683 23.83 1.21 -8.64
C ALA A 683 25.22 0.90 -9.23
N ALA A 684 25.60 1.57 -10.33
CA ALA A 684 26.91 1.42 -10.96
C ALA A 684 28.05 1.86 -10.03
N ASP A 685 27.94 3.03 -9.41
CA ASP A 685 28.97 3.60 -8.52
C ASP A 685 29.20 2.76 -7.27
N ARG A 686 28.18 2.01 -6.82
CA ARG A 686 28.23 1.15 -5.63
C ARG A 686 28.43 -0.33 -5.93
N GLY A 687 28.54 -0.71 -7.20
CA GLY A 687 28.65 -2.12 -7.61
C GLY A 687 27.42 -2.97 -7.26
N ILE A 688 26.24 -2.36 -7.26
CA ILE A 688 24.96 -3.02 -6.95
C ILE A 688 24.35 -3.57 -8.24
N THR A 689 23.97 -4.84 -8.22
CA THR A 689 23.27 -5.49 -9.33
C THR A 689 21.77 -5.59 -9.06
N ASP A 690 20.97 -5.53 -10.14
CA ASP A 690 19.53 -5.75 -10.06
C ASP A 690 19.22 -7.15 -9.46
N GLY A 691 18.31 -7.20 -8.48
CA GLY A 691 18.01 -8.40 -7.69
C GLY A 691 19.04 -8.74 -6.59
N GLY A 692 20.17 -8.03 -6.52
CA GLY A 692 21.16 -8.17 -5.47
C GLY A 692 20.61 -7.80 -4.10
N LEU A 693 21.10 -8.44 -3.04
CA LEU A 693 20.77 -8.03 -1.67
C LEU A 693 21.60 -6.78 -1.32
N VAL A 694 20.96 -5.78 -0.72
CA VAL A 694 21.60 -4.53 -0.30
C VAL A 694 21.27 -4.22 1.15
N GLU A 695 22.16 -3.49 1.81
CA GLU A 695 21.93 -2.84 3.09
C GLU A 695 21.71 -1.35 2.88
N ILE A 696 20.62 -0.85 3.46
CA ILE A 696 20.29 0.57 3.54
C ILE A 696 20.59 1.00 4.96
N THR A 697 21.42 2.03 5.12
CA THR A 697 21.86 2.51 6.44
C THR A 697 21.53 3.98 6.60
N THR A 698 21.09 4.34 7.79
CA THR A 698 20.89 5.73 8.23
C THR A 698 21.65 5.92 9.55
N ARG A 699 21.55 7.12 10.16
CA ARG A 699 22.04 7.33 11.53
C ARG A 699 21.33 6.46 12.58
N ASN A 700 20.15 5.93 12.25
CA ASN A 700 19.31 5.19 13.19
C ASN A 700 19.57 3.68 13.16
N ALA A 701 19.61 3.06 11.98
CA ALA A 701 19.72 1.61 11.83
C ALA A 701 20.17 1.20 10.42
N THR A 702 20.39 -0.10 10.25
CA THR A 702 20.56 -0.76 8.95
C THR A 702 19.40 -1.73 8.68
N VAL A 703 18.92 -1.81 7.44
CA VAL A 703 17.94 -2.83 7.00
C VAL A 703 18.36 -3.45 5.67
N ARG A 704 17.85 -4.64 5.36
CA ARG A 704 18.19 -5.40 4.16
C ARG A 704 17.00 -5.57 3.21
N MET A 705 17.22 -5.30 1.93
CA MET A 705 16.22 -5.43 0.88
C MET A 705 16.85 -5.89 -0.44
N ARG A 706 16.01 -6.34 -1.38
CA ARG A 706 16.45 -6.66 -2.75
C ARG A 706 16.49 -5.38 -3.59
N ALA A 707 17.60 -5.12 -4.26
CA ALA A 707 17.75 -4.00 -5.16
C ALA A 707 16.90 -4.18 -6.43
N ARG A 708 16.27 -3.08 -6.86
CA ARG A 708 15.68 -2.92 -8.18
C ARG A 708 16.31 -1.69 -8.83
N VAL A 709 17.02 -1.87 -9.93
CA VAL A 709 17.62 -0.74 -10.66
C VAL A 709 16.57 -0.10 -11.56
N ASP A 710 16.31 1.19 -11.37
CA ASP A 710 15.36 1.98 -12.15
C ASP A 710 16.06 3.20 -12.78
N PRO A 711 16.27 3.23 -14.11
CA PRO A 711 16.93 4.35 -14.79
C PRO A 711 16.08 5.63 -14.76
N GLY A 712 14.76 5.53 -14.50
CA GLY A 712 13.86 6.66 -14.37
C GLY A 712 13.82 7.29 -12.99
N LEU A 713 14.51 6.73 -11.99
CA LEU A 713 14.54 7.27 -10.64
C LEU A 713 15.42 8.54 -10.57
N HIS A 714 15.06 9.49 -9.70
CA HIS A 714 15.92 10.62 -9.39
C HIS A 714 17.31 10.14 -8.91
N PRO A 715 18.43 10.70 -9.43
CA PRO A 715 19.78 10.16 -9.19
C PRO A 715 20.19 10.10 -7.71
N ASP A 716 19.79 11.08 -6.91
CA ASP A 716 20.14 11.13 -5.48
C ASP A 716 19.10 10.47 -4.57
N THR A 717 18.20 9.65 -5.13
CA THR A 717 17.06 9.09 -4.38
C THR A 717 17.07 7.57 -4.43
N VAL A 718 16.77 6.97 -3.28
CA VAL A 718 16.42 5.55 -3.16
C VAL A 718 15.03 5.41 -2.58
N VAL A 719 14.23 4.48 -3.10
CA VAL A 719 12.83 4.30 -2.67
C VAL A 719 12.63 2.89 -2.15
N ALA A 720 12.51 2.76 -0.83
CA ALA A 720 12.32 1.48 -0.18
C ALA A 720 10.83 1.16 0.05
N GLU A 721 10.47 -0.10 0.01
CA GLU A 721 9.17 -0.55 0.50
C GLU A 721 9.14 -0.61 2.03
N TYR A 722 7.94 -0.42 2.62
CA TYR A 722 7.74 -0.46 4.07
C TYR A 722 6.70 -1.51 4.47
N GLY A 723 6.57 -1.76 5.78
CA GLY A 723 5.56 -2.65 6.35
C GLY A 723 5.88 -4.16 6.26
N TRP A 724 7.14 -4.52 6.04
CA TRP A 724 7.59 -5.92 5.95
C TRP A 724 7.90 -6.51 7.33
N TRP A 725 7.30 -7.65 7.63
CA TRP A 725 7.50 -8.43 8.87
C TRP A 725 6.95 -9.86 8.73
N GLN A 726 5.82 -10.00 8.03
CA GLN A 726 5.04 -11.23 8.02
C GLN A 726 5.65 -12.31 7.13
N SER A 727 5.69 -13.54 7.63
CA SER A 727 6.01 -14.75 6.86
C SER A 727 4.84 -15.16 5.95
N THR A 728 5.11 -16.07 5.01
CA THR A 728 4.07 -16.78 4.24
C THR A 728 4.47 -18.24 4.15
N PRO A 729 4.12 -19.04 5.16
CA PRO A 729 4.54 -20.44 5.29
C PRO A 729 4.19 -21.27 4.05
N ASP A 730 2.98 -21.12 3.52
CA ASP A 730 2.49 -21.75 2.29
C ASP A 730 3.44 -21.63 1.07
N LEU A 731 4.30 -20.60 1.03
CA LEU A 731 5.29 -20.36 -0.04
C LEU A 731 6.74 -20.51 0.45
N ALA A 732 6.94 -21.07 1.64
CA ALA A 732 8.21 -21.11 2.37
C ALA A 732 8.93 -19.74 2.37
N LEU A 733 8.20 -18.65 2.53
CA LEU A 733 8.76 -17.29 2.60
C LEU A 733 8.89 -16.86 4.06
N PRO A 734 10.09 -16.47 4.51
CA PRO A 734 10.31 -16.10 5.90
C PRO A 734 9.68 -14.74 6.23
N GLY A 735 9.42 -14.55 7.53
CA GLY A 735 9.15 -13.24 8.10
C GLY A 735 10.46 -12.54 8.52
N SER A 736 10.33 -11.38 9.14
CA SER A 736 11.43 -10.65 9.77
C SER A 736 10.97 -10.13 11.12
N ASP A 737 11.83 -10.24 12.13
CA ASP A 737 11.64 -9.51 13.38
C ASP A 737 11.61 -7.99 13.05
N PRO A 738 10.54 -7.28 13.43
CA PRO A 738 10.40 -5.85 13.15
C PRO A 738 11.33 -4.96 13.99
N LEU A 739 12.01 -5.50 15.01
CA LEU A 739 12.93 -4.76 15.88
C LEU A 739 14.41 -5.07 15.61
N ALA A 740 14.71 -6.06 14.76
CA ALA A 740 16.08 -6.47 14.51
C ALA A 740 16.82 -5.48 13.59
N ASP A 741 17.99 -5.04 14.05
CA ASP A 741 18.95 -4.33 13.20
C ASP A 741 19.49 -5.29 12.12
N GLY A 742 19.51 -4.84 10.87
CA GLY A 742 19.71 -5.69 9.69
C GLY A 742 18.46 -6.47 9.26
N GLY A 743 17.30 -6.24 9.89
CA GLY A 743 15.99 -6.78 9.50
C GLY A 743 15.41 -6.10 8.25
N GLN A 744 14.08 -6.15 8.11
CA GLN A 744 13.36 -5.64 6.92
C GLN A 744 12.38 -4.48 7.22
N ASN A 745 12.31 -4.01 8.46
CA ASN A 745 11.40 -2.95 8.86
C ASN A 745 11.96 -1.56 8.52
N TYR A 746 11.45 -0.95 7.44
CA TYR A 746 11.79 0.40 7.00
C TYR A 746 11.79 1.44 8.13
N ASN A 747 10.87 1.35 9.08
CA ASN A 747 10.72 2.37 10.12
C ASN A 747 11.89 2.40 11.13
N LEU A 748 12.73 1.37 11.17
CA LEU A 748 14.00 1.40 11.91
C LEU A 748 14.97 2.47 11.34
N LEU A 749 14.89 2.75 10.04
CA LEU A 749 15.74 3.73 9.36
C LEU A 749 15.34 5.18 9.67
N VAL A 750 14.14 5.41 10.18
CA VAL A 750 13.57 6.76 10.30
C VAL A 750 13.57 7.18 11.76
N GLY A 751 14.35 8.20 12.06
CA GLY A 751 14.28 8.93 13.33
C GLY A 751 13.19 10.00 13.32
N ASP A 752 12.89 10.53 14.50
CA ASP A 752 11.89 11.58 14.70
C ASP A 752 12.45 12.81 15.42
N THR A 753 13.78 12.92 15.54
CA THR A 753 14.44 14.10 16.12
C THR A 753 14.10 15.36 15.32
N ALA A 754 14.25 15.30 14.00
CA ALA A 754 13.77 16.34 13.09
C ALA A 754 12.29 16.10 12.73
N HIS A 755 11.47 17.13 12.87
CA HIS A 755 10.04 17.08 12.59
C HIS A 755 9.49 18.48 12.28
N ASP A 756 8.34 18.52 11.64
CA ASP A 756 7.60 19.76 11.37
C ASP A 756 7.18 20.42 12.70
N PRO A 757 7.59 21.67 12.96
CA PRO A 757 7.31 22.34 14.23
C PRO A 757 5.82 22.63 14.45
N ILE A 758 5.00 22.60 13.41
CA ILE A 758 3.55 22.82 13.52
C ILE A 758 2.83 21.50 13.73
N SER A 759 3.20 20.45 12.99
CA SER A 759 2.41 19.22 12.90
C SER A 759 3.00 18.00 13.61
N GLY A 760 4.30 18.01 13.87
CA GLY A 760 5.03 16.83 14.30
C GLY A 760 5.33 15.81 13.19
N SER A 761 5.06 16.13 11.91
CA SER A 761 5.41 15.27 10.76
C SER A 761 6.90 14.96 10.74
N VAL A 762 7.26 13.70 10.45
CA VAL A 762 8.64 13.18 10.44
C VAL A 762 9.11 12.87 9.01
N PRO A 763 10.43 12.81 8.75
CA PRO A 763 11.00 12.63 7.40
C PRO A 763 10.92 11.19 6.85
N LEU A 764 9.76 10.54 6.94
CA LEU A 764 9.51 9.20 6.37
C LEU A 764 9.73 9.13 4.83
N ARG A 765 9.87 10.27 4.15
CA ARG A 765 10.12 10.33 2.71
C ARG A 765 11.34 11.15 2.30
N SER A 766 12.12 11.65 3.26
CA SER A 766 13.28 12.51 3.02
C SER A 766 14.36 12.30 4.09
N THR A 767 14.58 11.05 4.50
CA THR A 767 15.64 10.70 5.45
C THR A 767 16.96 10.56 4.70
N ALA A 768 18.06 11.07 5.23
CA ALA A 768 19.38 10.85 4.65
C ALA A 768 19.84 9.39 4.86
N CYS A 769 20.35 8.73 3.82
CA CYS A 769 20.82 7.35 3.88
C CYS A 769 22.06 7.08 3.02
N ASP A 770 22.61 5.88 3.21
CA ASP A 770 23.59 5.28 2.33
C ASP A 770 23.19 3.83 2.00
N ILE A 771 23.73 3.30 0.89
CA ILE A 771 23.37 1.97 0.38
C ILE A 771 24.61 1.19 -0.09
N ARG A 772 24.70 -0.08 0.30
CA ARG A 772 25.82 -0.96 -0.08
C ARG A 772 25.35 -2.36 -0.46
N PRO A 773 26.03 -3.05 -1.39
CA PRO A 773 25.75 -4.45 -1.67
C PRO A 773 26.10 -5.33 -0.46
N VAL A 774 25.27 -6.34 -0.20
CA VAL A 774 25.58 -7.42 0.73
C VAL A 774 26.20 -8.57 -0.07
N PRO A 775 27.41 -9.04 0.28
CA PRO A 775 27.97 -10.24 -0.34
C PRO A 775 27.02 -11.43 -0.11
N THR A 776 26.44 -11.95 -1.18
CA THR A 776 25.61 -13.16 -1.15
C THR A 776 26.18 -14.18 -2.12
N VAL A 777 26.12 -15.46 -1.75
CA VAL A 777 26.48 -16.55 -2.66
C VAL A 777 25.35 -16.72 -3.68
N THR A 778 25.34 -15.94 -4.74
CA THR A 778 24.38 -16.06 -5.85
C THR A 778 25.00 -15.53 -7.14
N TRP A 779 24.36 -15.73 -8.29
CA TRP A 779 24.85 -15.23 -9.57
C TRP A 779 23.71 -14.85 -10.51
N SER A 780 23.97 -13.88 -11.38
CA SER A 780 23.05 -13.46 -12.45
C SER A 780 23.35 -14.23 -13.74
N GLY A 781 22.32 -14.82 -14.35
CA GLY A 781 22.45 -15.57 -15.60
C GLY A 781 23.00 -16.99 -15.40
N PRO A 782 23.48 -17.65 -16.46
CA PRO A 782 24.05 -18.99 -16.38
C PRO A 782 25.49 -19.01 -15.88
N ARG A 783 25.81 -19.90 -14.93
CA ARG A 783 27.16 -20.25 -14.46
C ARG A 783 27.55 -21.63 -15.01
N GLU A 784 28.84 -21.85 -15.29
CA GLU A 784 29.32 -23.15 -15.76
C GLU A 784 29.41 -24.17 -14.61
N PHE A 785 28.86 -25.36 -14.86
CA PHE A 785 28.91 -26.52 -13.97
C PHE A 785 29.48 -27.73 -14.71
N VAL A 786 30.02 -28.67 -13.96
CA VAL A 786 30.47 -29.97 -14.44
C VAL A 786 29.55 -31.03 -13.85
N VAL A 787 29.15 -32.00 -14.68
CA VAL A 787 28.49 -33.21 -14.21
C VAL A 787 29.50 -34.01 -13.41
N GLU A 788 29.29 -34.12 -12.10
CA GLU A 788 30.17 -34.85 -11.19
C GLU A 788 29.89 -36.36 -11.24
N SER A 789 28.61 -36.74 -11.15
CA SER A 789 28.15 -38.11 -11.30
C SER A 789 26.79 -38.16 -11.99
N THR A 790 26.44 -39.36 -12.44
CA THR A 790 25.11 -39.67 -12.98
C THR A 790 24.68 -41.04 -12.50
N ASP A 791 23.43 -41.17 -12.08
CA ASP A 791 22.87 -42.42 -11.57
C ASP A 791 21.54 -42.74 -12.28
N GLU A 792 21.21 -44.01 -12.46
CA GLU A 792 19.92 -44.43 -13.03
C GLU A 792 18.92 -44.66 -11.90
N ALA A 793 17.87 -43.82 -11.83
CA ALA A 793 16.81 -43.97 -10.84
C ALA A 793 15.72 -44.95 -11.32
N THR A 794 15.43 -44.98 -12.62
CA THR A 794 14.58 -45.97 -13.31
C THR A 794 15.05 -46.14 -14.76
N GLU A 795 14.41 -47.03 -15.54
CA GLU A 795 14.67 -47.19 -16.98
C GLU A 795 14.52 -45.89 -17.80
N ASP A 796 13.74 -44.93 -17.30
CA ASP A 796 13.44 -43.66 -17.98
C ASP A 796 13.79 -42.41 -17.17
N VAL A 797 14.40 -42.52 -15.99
CA VAL A 797 14.82 -41.39 -15.13
C VAL A 797 16.30 -41.50 -14.77
N ARG A 798 17.05 -40.42 -15.06
CA ARG A 798 18.47 -40.31 -14.75
C ARG A 798 18.74 -39.14 -13.79
N GLU A 799 19.48 -39.40 -12.74
CA GLU A 799 19.97 -38.38 -11.81
C GLU A 799 21.28 -37.77 -12.30
N LEU A 800 21.43 -36.47 -12.07
CA LEU A 800 22.62 -35.69 -12.38
C LEU A 800 23.07 -34.96 -11.12
N LEU A 801 24.32 -35.16 -10.71
CA LEU A 801 24.98 -34.37 -9.69
C LEU A 801 25.85 -33.32 -10.37
N LEU A 802 25.62 -32.04 -10.07
CA LEU A 802 26.27 -30.91 -10.73
C LEU A 802 27.10 -30.12 -9.72
N ARG A 803 28.38 -29.89 -10.05
CA ARG A 803 29.30 -29.07 -9.25
C ARG A 803 29.74 -27.83 -10.04
N PRO A 804 29.88 -26.64 -9.42
CA PRO A 804 30.43 -25.48 -10.09
C PRO A 804 31.81 -25.75 -10.69
N ALA A 805 32.02 -25.37 -11.95
CA ALA A 805 33.30 -25.61 -12.64
C ALA A 805 34.47 -24.85 -12.01
N ASP A 806 34.19 -23.70 -11.41
CA ASP A 806 35.12 -22.82 -10.69
C ASP A 806 35.36 -23.25 -9.23
N GLY A 807 34.64 -24.25 -8.71
CA GLY A 807 34.71 -24.68 -7.32
C GLY A 807 34.18 -23.67 -6.30
N GLY A 808 33.52 -22.59 -6.72
CA GLY A 808 32.96 -21.60 -5.81
C GLY A 808 31.66 -22.08 -5.13
N PRO A 809 31.22 -21.42 -4.04
CA PRO A 809 30.10 -21.87 -3.23
C PRO A 809 28.74 -21.80 -3.96
N LEU A 810 27.73 -22.50 -3.43
CA LEU A 810 26.34 -22.48 -3.88
C LEU A 810 25.41 -21.87 -2.82
N PRO A 811 24.38 -21.10 -3.21
CA PRO A 811 23.32 -20.71 -2.28
C PRO A 811 22.52 -21.91 -1.83
N GLU A 812 22.03 -21.84 -0.60
CA GLU A 812 20.86 -22.63 -0.18
C GLU A 812 19.67 -22.38 -1.12
N PHE A 813 18.79 -23.37 -1.20
CA PHE A 813 17.54 -23.26 -1.94
C PHE A 813 16.36 -23.60 -1.03
N ARG A 814 15.15 -23.35 -1.51
CA ARG A 814 13.93 -23.77 -0.82
C ARG A 814 13.39 -25.03 -1.50
N PRO A 815 12.96 -26.05 -0.73
CA PRO A 815 12.41 -27.26 -1.33
C PRO A 815 11.29 -26.95 -2.31
N GLY A 816 11.38 -27.49 -3.53
CA GLY A 816 10.47 -27.18 -4.64
C GLY A 816 11.05 -26.24 -5.70
N GLN A 817 12.06 -25.43 -5.36
CA GLN A 817 12.75 -24.57 -6.32
C GLN A 817 13.45 -25.36 -7.43
N HIS A 818 13.69 -24.68 -8.55
CA HIS A 818 14.32 -25.25 -9.73
C HIS A 818 15.50 -24.43 -10.21
N VAL A 819 16.35 -25.07 -11.00
CA VAL A 819 17.38 -24.42 -11.80
C VAL A 819 17.10 -24.65 -13.28
N THR A 820 17.49 -23.68 -14.11
CA THR A 820 17.46 -23.82 -15.56
C THR A 820 18.82 -24.33 -16.02
N VAL A 821 18.81 -25.45 -16.76
CA VAL A 821 20.02 -26.08 -17.30
C VAL A 821 20.02 -25.92 -18.81
N ALA A 822 21.17 -25.54 -19.37
CA ALA A 822 21.39 -25.42 -20.80
C ALA A 822 22.62 -26.22 -21.25
N VAL A 823 22.57 -26.71 -22.49
CA VAL A 823 23.71 -27.37 -23.14
C VAL A 823 24.80 -26.33 -23.40
N ALA A 824 26.03 -26.59 -22.95
CA ALA A 824 27.12 -25.60 -23.06
C ALA A 824 27.38 -25.16 -24.51
N ASP A 825 27.36 -26.10 -25.46
CA ASP A 825 27.60 -25.88 -26.89
C ASP A 825 26.33 -25.56 -27.69
N SER A 826 25.16 -25.51 -27.04
CA SER A 826 23.87 -25.23 -27.68
C SER A 826 22.92 -24.58 -26.66
N PRO A 827 23.20 -23.32 -26.26
CA PRO A 827 22.52 -22.67 -25.14
C PRO A 827 21.01 -22.47 -25.36
N ASP A 828 20.54 -22.51 -26.60
CA ASP A 828 19.12 -22.45 -26.95
C ASP A 828 18.34 -23.70 -26.49
N ILE A 829 19.04 -24.81 -26.25
CA ILE A 829 18.44 -26.04 -25.70
C ILE A 829 18.51 -25.96 -24.18
N THR A 830 17.43 -25.47 -23.57
CA THR A 830 17.33 -25.30 -22.13
C THR A 830 16.03 -25.85 -21.52
N ARG A 831 16.12 -26.36 -20.28
CA ARG A 831 14.99 -26.80 -19.47
C ARG A 831 15.20 -26.54 -17.98
N ALA A 832 14.09 -26.27 -17.29
CA ALA A 832 14.04 -26.16 -15.84
C ALA A 832 13.81 -27.53 -15.19
N TYR A 833 14.52 -27.80 -14.10
CA TYR A 833 14.39 -29.01 -13.29
C TYR A 833 14.38 -28.63 -11.80
N SER A 834 13.42 -29.17 -11.05
CA SER A 834 13.39 -29.03 -9.60
C SER A 834 14.62 -29.66 -8.97
N LEU A 835 15.16 -28.99 -7.96
CA LEU A 835 16.28 -29.48 -7.18
C LEU A 835 15.80 -30.59 -6.23
N THR A 836 16.58 -31.66 -6.18
CA THR A 836 16.49 -32.75 -5.21
C THR A 836 17.67 -32.63 -4.23
N GLY A 837 17.67 -33.37 -3.13
CA GLY A 837 18.66 -33.23 -2.07
C GLY A 837 18.24 -32.28 -0.95
N VAL A 838 19.06 -32.24 0.09
CA VAL A 838 18.88 -31.37 1.26
C VAL A 838 19.12 -29.91 0.84
N ALA A 839 18.16 -29.04 1.15
CA ALA A 839 18.14 -27.67 0.64
C ALA A 839 18.93 -26.65 1.50
N ARG A 840 19.28 -27.03 2.74
CA ARG A 840 19.98 -26.19 3.72
C ARG A 840 21.24 -26.88 4.26
N GLY A 841 22.31 -26.12 4.48
CA GLY A 841 23.56 -26.64 5.06
C GLY A 841 24.82 -25.84 4.69
N ASP A 842 25.77 -25.78 5.64
CA ASP A 842 26.96 -24.91 5.58
C ASP A 842 27.96 -25.24 4.45
N ASP A 843 27.85 -26.42 3.83
CA ASP A 843 28.79 -26.94 2.79
C ASP A 843 28.06 -27.42 1.52
N LEU A 844 27.06 -26.69 1.02
CA LEU A 844 26.39 -27.06 -0.23
C LEU A 844 27.34 -26.88 -1.43
N MET A 845 27.94 -28.00 -1.89
CA MET A 845 28.92 -28.00 -3.00
C MET A 845 28.33 -28.48 -4.33
N THR A 846 27.14 -29.10 -4.30
CA THR A 846 26.52 -29.72 -5.49
C THR A 846 25.02 -29.46 -5.55
N TYR A 847 24.47 -29.49 -6.77
CA TYR A 847 23.04 -29.56 -7.01
C TYR A 847 22.67 -30.90 -7.65
N ARG A 848 21.55 -31.49 -7.22
CA ARG A 848 21.06 -32.76 -7.75
C ARG A 848 19.75 -32.57 -8.51
N LEU A 849 19.67 -33.14 -9.71
CA LEU A 849 18.48 -33.09 -10.58
C LEU A 849 18.11 -34.52 -11.00
N ALA A 850 16.81 -34.80 -11.15
CA ALA A 850 16.35 -36.02 -11.80
C ALA A 850 15.64 -35.68 -13.11
N VAL A 851 16.11 -36.26 -14.21
CA VAL A 851 15.63 -35.98 -15.57
C VAL A 851 14.95 -37.22 -16.10
N ARG A 852 13.68 -37.08 -16.50
CA ARG A 852 12.96 -38.13 -17.23
C ARG A 852 13.19 -38.01 -18.73
N ARG A 853 13.40 -39.13 -19.42
CA ARG A 853 13.51 -39.20 -20.87
C ARG A 853 12.15 -38.98 -21.53
N ILE A 854 12.00 -37.86 -22.24
CA ILE A 854 10.84 -37.57 -23.09
C ILE A 854 11.21 -37.83 -24.56
N GLU A 855 10.44 -38.68 -25.22
CA GLU A 855 10.57 -38.96 -26.65
C GLU A 855 10.23 -37.71 -27.48
N GLY A 856 11.07 -37.35 -28.45
CA GLY A 856 10.94 -36.10 -29.20
C GLY A 856 11.32 -34.81 -28.42
N GLY A 857 11.72 -34.92 -27.16
CA GLY A 857 12.20 -33.78 -26.37
C GLY A 857 13.60 -33.30 -26.81
N ALA A 858 13.87 -31.99 -26.72
CA ALA A 858 15.18 -31.45 -27.11
C ALA A 858 16.28 -31.68 -26.04
N PHE A 859 15.98 -31.42 -24.76
CA PHE A 859 16.98 -31.50 -23.68
C PHE A 859 17.05 -32.89 -23.01
N SER A 860 15.93 -33.55 -22.72
CA SER A 860 15.94 -34.80 -21.96
C SER A 860 16.76 -35.93 -22.62
N PRO A 861 16.76 -36.14 -23.95
CA PRO A 861 17.64 -37.15 -24.55
C PRO A 861 19.12 -36.78 -24.45
N PHE A 862 19.44 -35.47 -24.43
CA PHE A 862 20.80 -34.99 -24.19
C PHE A 862 21.23 -35.27 -22.74
N ALA A 863 20.39 -34.96 -21.76
CA ALA A 863 20.65 -35.25 -20.35
C ALA A 863 20.96 -36.75 -20.11
N HIS A 864 20.25 -37.65 -20.78
CA HIS A 864 20.50 -39.09 -20.72
C HIS A 864 21.76 -39.56 -21.46
N ARG A 865 22.49 -38.68 -22.15
CA ARG A 865 23.80 -38.96 -22.76
C ARG A 865 24.96 -38.29 -22.03
N LEU A 866 24.69 -37.47 -21.02
CA LEU A 866 25.72 -36.83 -20.22
C LEU A 866 26.59 -37.87 -19.51
N THR A 867 27.87 -37.59 -19.37
CA THR A 867 28.82 -38.38 -18.56
C THR A 867 29.53 -37.47 -17.58
N ALA A 868 30.13 -38.05 -16.53
CA ALA A 868 30.98 -37.30 -15.61
C ALA A 868 32.05 -36.51 -16.38
N GLY A 869 32.27 -35.26 -15.99
CA GLY A 869 33.16 -34.31 -16.67
C GLY A 869 32.49 -33.45 -17.75
N THR A 870 31.24 -33.75 -18.16
CA THR A 870 30.54 -32.92 -19.16
C THR A 870 30.17 -31.56 -18.59
N ARG A 871 30.32 -30.49 -19.37
CA ARG A 871 29.96 -29.14 -18.97
C ARG A 871 28.51 -28.78 -19.31
N VAL A 872 27.85 -28.11 -18.39
CA VAL A 872 26.51 -27.55 -18.56
C VAL A 872 26.45 -26.13 -17.99
N ARG A 873 25.45 -25.36 -18.39
CA ARG A 873 25.21 -24.01 -17.87
C ARG A 873 23.98 -24.03 -16.97
N VAL A 874 24.08 -23.46 -15.77
CA VAL A 874 23.04 -23.54 -14.72
C VAL A 874 22.75 -22.15 -14.16
N THR A 875 21.46 -21.80 -14.02
CA THR A 875 21.03 -20.57 -13.32
C THR A 875 21.02 -20.76 -11.81
N ALA A 876 21.01 -19.68 -11.04
CA ALA A 876 20.77 -19.76 -9.60
C ALA A 876 19.38 -20.40 -9.31
N PRO A 877 19.19 -21.05 -8.15
CA PRO A 877 17.89 -21.58 -7.73
C PRO A 877 16.82 -20.49 -7.73
N SER A 878 15.65 -20.80 -8.28
CA SER A 878 14.54 -19.86 -8.40
C SER A 878 13.19 -20.60 -8.35
N GLY A 879 12.09 -19.84 -8.36
CA GLY A 879 10.73 -20.38 -8.29
C GLY A 879 10.04 -20.13 -6.95
N LEU A 880 8.71 -20.07 -7.02
CA LEU A 880 7.80 -19.78 -5.90
C LEU A 880 6.99 -21.01 -5.47
N PHE A 881 7.03 -22.11 -6.23
CA PHE A 881 6.57 -23.41 -5.75
C PHE A 881 7.60 -23.91 -4.73
N ALA A 882 7.40 -23.52 -3.48
CA ALA A 882 8.26 -23.92 -2.39
C ALA A 882 7.43 -24.47 -1.24
N ILE A 883 7.94 -25.53 -0.61
CA ILE A 883 7.20 -26.33 0.37
C ILE A 883 7.82 -26.09 1.74
N PRO A 884 7.03 -25.62 2.73
CA PRO A 884 7.55 -25.29 4.05
C PRO A 884 7.88 -26.55 4.85
N VAL A 885 9.09 -26.59 5.41
CA VAL A 885 9.46 -27.60 6.43
C VAL A 885 8.91 -27.28 7.81
N ASP A 886 8.34 -26.09 8.00
CA ASP A 886 7.68 -25.65 9.23
C ASP A 886 6.29 -25.09 8.88
N HIS A 887 5.23 -25.75 9.35
CA HIS A 887 3.84 -25.39 9.03
C HIS A 887 2.87 -25.87 10.11
N ASP A 888 1.87 -25.07 10.48
CA ASP A 888 0.91 -25.42 11.54
C ASP A 888 -0.21 -26.38 11.08
N GLN A 889 -0.27 -26.67 9.78
CA GLN A 889 -1.28 -27.54 9.18
C GLN A 889 -0.65 -28.73 8.45
N PRO A 890 -1.41 -29.83 8.24
CA PRO A 890 -0.94 -30.96 7.46
C PRO A 890 -0.54 -30.57 6.04
N VAL A 891 0.45 -31.28 5.49
CA VAL A 891 0.92 -31.10 4.12
C VAL A 891 0.60 -32.35 3.30
N VAL A 892 -0.14 -32.19 2.22
CA VAL A 892 -0.48 -33.27 1.28
C VAL A 892 0.27 -33.05 -0.02
N LEU A 893 1.10 -34.01 -0.39
CA LEU A 893 1.91 -34.01 -1.60
C LEU A 893 1.28 -34.97 -2.60
N LEU A 894 1.01 -34.51 -3.83
CA LEU A 894 0.45 -35.36 -4.88
C LEU A 894 1.36 -35.34 -6.11
N ALA A 895 2.11 -36.43 -6.28
CA ALA A 895 3.07 -36.59 -7.37
C ALA A 895 2.63 -37.67 -8.35
N ALA A 896 3.00 -37.52 -9.62
CA ALA A 896 2.99 -38.63 -10.57
C ALA A 896 4.25 -38.65 -11.45
N GLY A 897 4.86 -39.84 -11.57
CA GLY A 897 6.16 -40.03 -12.23
C GLY A 897 7.23 -39.07 -11.70
N VAL A 898 8.01 -38.44 -12.59
CA VAL A 898 9.10 -37.52 -12.18
C VAL A 898 8.62 -36.24 -11.47
N GLY A 899 7.31 -36.00 -11.39
CA GLY A 899 6.73 -34.94 -10.55
C GLY A 899 7.04 -35.08 -9.06
N ILE A 900 7.60 -36.21 -8.62
CA ILE A 900 8.09 -36.42 -7.26
C ILE A 900 9.29 -35.54 -6.89
N THR A 901 10.05 -35.05 -7.87
CA THR A 901 11.32 -34.34 -7.64
C THR A 901 11.28 -33.18 -6.63
N PRO A 902 10.35 -32.20 -6.71
CA PRO A 902 10.24 -31.16 -5.68
C PRO A 902 9.92 -31.72 -4.28
N PHE A 903 9.14 -32.80 -4.21
CA PHE A 903 8.75 -33.43 -2.95
C PHE A 903 9.88 -34.25 -2.35
N LEU A 904 10.72 -34.87 -3.18
CA LEU A 904 11.92 -35.56 -2.72
C LEU A 904 12.86 -34.57 -2.02
N GLY A 905 13.15 -33.41 -2.63
CA GLY A 905 13.94 -32.36 -1.98
C GLY A 905 13.31 -31.85 -0.67
N TYR A 906 11.98 -31.76 -0.60
CA TYR A 906 11.26 -31.43 0.63
C TYR A 906 11.43 -32.48 1.72
N LEU A 907 11.17 -33.75 1.43
CA LEU A 907 11.29 -34.85 2.39
C LEU A 907 12.74 -35.01 2.88
N GLU A 908 13.72 -34.91 2.00
CA GLU A 908 15.14 -34.98 2.38
C GLU A 908 15.54 -33.80 3.28
N THR A 909 15.04 -32.60 3.00
CA THR A 909 15.28 -31.43 3.86
C THR A 909 14.56 -31.56 5.20
N LEU A 910 13.32 -32.06 5.21
CA LEU A 910 12.54 -32.29 6.44
C LEU A 910 13.22 -33.32 7.33
N ALA A 911 13.70 -34.43 6.77
CA ALA A 911 14.46 -35.46 7.50
C ALA A 911 15.77 -34.92 8.10
N SER A 912 16.46 -34.03 7.38
CA SER A 912 17.72 -33.43 7.83
C SER A 912 17.52 -32.37 8.92
N THR A 913 16.49 -31.53 8.77
CA THR A 913 16.27 -30.36 9.64
C THR A 913 15.38 -30.66 10.85
N GLY A 914 14.57 -31.72 10.81
CA GLY A 914 13.59 -32.05 11.86
C GLY A 914 12.45 -31.04 11.95
N GLY A 915 12.10 -30.39 10.84
CA GLY A 915 11.10 -29.31 10.78
C GLY A 915 9.74 -29.66 11.40
N SER A 916 8.96 -28.62 11.73
CA SER A 916 7.72 -28.74 12.48
C SER A 916 6.49 -28.78 11.56
N VAL A 917 6.04 -29.98 11.16
CA VAL A 917 4.78 -30.19 10.44
C VAL A 917 3.95 -31.28 11.14
N PRO A 918 2.64 -31.07 11.41
CA PRO A 918 1.81 -32.05 12.11
C PRO A 918 1.75 -33.41 11.43
N GLU A 919 1.64 -33.42 10.10
CA GLU A 919 1.47 -34.62 9.28
C GLU A 919 1.85 -34.33 7.83
N VAL A 920 2.51 -35.29 7.18
CA VAL A 920 2.83 -35.24 5.76
C VAL A 920 2.27 -36.48 5.07
N VAL A 921 1.43 -36.30 4.06
CA VAL A 921 0.87 -37.42 3.28
C VAL A 921 1.28 -37.28 1.82
N LEU A 922 2.05 -38.24 1.32
CA LEU A 922 2.44 -38.31 -0.08
C LEU A 922 1.58 -39.33 -0.83
N HIS A 923 0.78 -38.87 -1.77
CA HIS A 923 0.16 -39.72 -2.79
C HIS A 923 1.05 -39.75 -4.04
N TYR A 924 1.56 -40.93 -4.40
CA TYR A 924 2.52 -41.06 -5.51
C TYR A 924 2.04 -42.03 -6.61
N GLY A 925 1.75 -41.46 -7.77
CA GLY A 925 1.22 -42.16 -8.93
C GLY A 925 2.29 -42.67 -9.88
N ASN A 926 2.32 -43.99 -10.10
CA ASN A 926 3.22 -44.65 -11.02
C ASN A 926 2.47 -45.61 -11.96
N ARG A 927 3.13 -46.14 -12.99
CA ARG A 927 2.51 -47.18 -13.83
C ARG A 927 2.52 -48.51 -13.09
N ASN A 928 3.68 -48.89 -12.54
CA ASN A 928 3.98 -50.15 -11.86
C ASN A 928 5.30 -50.00 -11.08
N ASN A 929 5.74 -51.05 -10.37
CA ASN A 929 7.00 -51.05 -9.63
C ASN A 929 8.24 -50.69 -10.48
N ARG A 930 8.31 -51.10 -11.75
CA ARG A 930 9.46 -50.87 -12.65
C ARG A 930 9.68 -49.39 -12.96
N THR A 931 8.63 -48.59 -12.88
CA THR A 931 8.63 -47.16 -13.20
C THR A 931 8.48 -46.28 -11.96
N HIS A 932 8.48 -46.90 -10.78
CA HIS A 932 8.37 -46.22 -9.49
C HIS A 932 9.73 -45.64 -9.10
N ALA A 933 10.02 -44.43 -9.58
CA ALA A 933 11.27 -43.74 -9.28
C ALA A 933 11.38 -43.42 -7.77
N PHE A 934 12.56 -43.68 -7.20
CA PHE A 934 12.91 -43.38 -5.79
C PHE A 934 12.18 -44.22 -4.72
N ALA A 935 11.60 -45.37 -5.06
CA ALA A 935 10.86 -46.20 -4.10
C ALA A 935 11.68 -46.59 -2.85
N ASP A 936 12.94 -47.00 -3.02
CA ASP A 936 13.84 -47.33 -1.89
C ASP A 936 14.12 -46.11 -1.02
N ARG A 937 14.43 -44.97 -1.65
CA ARG A 937 14.71 -43.72 -0.96
C ARG A 937 13.51 -43.20 -0.18
N LEU A 938 12.30 -43.32 -0.73
CA LEU A 938 11.06 -42.95 -0.04
C LEU A 938 10.80 -43.85 1.18
N ARG A 939 11.12 -45.15 1.10
CA ARG A 939 11.05 -46.06 2.26
C ARG A 939 12.02 -45.67 3.37
N GLU A 940 13.24 -45.28 3.02
CA GLU A 940 14.21 -44.75 3.99
C GLU A 940 13.70 -43.46 4.66
N LEU A 941 13.19 -42.52 3.86
CA LEU A 941 12.65 -41.26 4.36
C LEU A 941 11.41 -41.46 5.25
N ALA A 942 10.52 -42.38 4.90
CA ALA A 942 9.39 -42.76 5.76
C ALA A 942 9.84 -43.37 7.08
N GLY A 943 10.99 -44.06 7.12
CA GLY A 943 11.61 -44.52 8.37
C GLY A 943 12.24 -43.39 9.20
N ALA A 944 12.68 -42.31 8.56
CA ALA A 944 13.35 -41.18 9.20
C ALA A 944 12.41 -40.03 9.62
N ILE A 945 11.23 -39.93 8.98
CA ILE A 945 10.24 -38.86 9.21
C ILE A 945 9.00 -39.49 9.84
N PRO A 946 8.84 -39.44 11.18
CA PRO A 946 7.73 -40.11 11.86
C PRO A 946 6.33 -39.64 11.42
N GLN A 947 6.22 -38.40 10.92
CA GLN A 947 4.96 -37.82 10.47
C GLN A 947 4.64 -38.12 8.99
N LEU A 948 5.50 -38.83 8.25
CA LEU A 948 5.32 -39.10 6.82
C LEU A 948 4.53 -40.40 6.59
N THR A 949 3.44 -40.29 5.83
CA THR A 949 2.72 -41.42 5.24
C THR A 949 2.86 -41.40 3.72
N VAL A 950 3.29 -42.52 3.13
CA VAL A 950 3.40 -42.68 1.67
C VAL A 950 2.32 -43.63 1.15
N ILE A 951 1.57 -43.20 0.14
CA ILE A 951 0.46 -43.93 -0.47
C ILE A 951 0.72 -44.03 -1.98
N ASP A 952 1.16 -45.21 -2.43
CA ASP A 952 1.46 -45.45 -3.84
C ASP A 952 0.20 -45.85 -4.64
N HIS A 953 0.07 -45.28 -5.84
CA HIS A 953 -1.00 -45.55 -6.79
C HIS A 953 -0.43 -46.15 -8.07
N TYR A 954 -0.75 -47.41 -8.38
CA TYR A 954 -0.33 -48.04 -9.63
C TYR A 954 -1.46 -48.09 -10.64
N SER A 955 -1.31 -47.33 -11.73
CA SER A 955 -2.32 -47.23 -12.80
C SER A 955 -2.33 -48.42 -13.76
N ARG A 956 -1.22 -49.16 -13.87
CA ARG A 956 -1.06 -50.37 -14.69
C ARG A 956 -0.10 -51.36 -14.01
N PRO A 957 -0.49 -51.95 -12.85
CA PRO A 957 0.37 -52.87 -12.10
C PRO A 957 0.92 -53.98 -13.00
N ALA A 958 2.19 -54.31 -12.83
CA ALA A 958 2.82 -55.45 -13.47
C ALA A 958 2.28 -56.77 -12.89
N VAL A 959 2.54 -57.90 -13.54
CA VAL A 959 2.03 -59.21 -13.08
C VAL A 959 2.64 -59.59 -11.73
N GLU A 960 3.86 -59.12 -11.47
CA GLU A 960 4.61 -59.26 -10.23
C GLU A 960 4.21 -58.25 -9.12
N ASP A 961 3.35 -57.29 -9.40
CA ASP A 961 2.88 -56.32 -8.40
C ASP A 961 1.80 -56.95 -7.50
N VAL A 962 1.99 -56.85 -6.17
CA VAL A 962 1.07 -57.40 -5.17
C VAL A 962 0.36 -56.24 -4.47
N GLU A 963 -0.97 -56.23 -4.54
CA GLU A 963 -1.81 -55.23 -3.88
C GLU A 963 -1.64 -55.32 -2.35
N GLY A 964 -1.39 -54.18 -1.71
CA GLY A 964 -1.06 -54.08 -0.28
C GLY A 964 0.42 -54.28 0.08
N ALA A 965 1.26 -54.79 -0.84
CA ALA A 965 2.71 -54.94 -0.62
C ALA A 965 3.56 -54.03 -1.52
N HIS A 966 3.19 -53.88 -2.80
CA HIS A 966 3.89 -53.03 -3.78
C HIS A 966 3.11 -51.75 -4.13
N HIS A 967 1.78 -51.79 -4.04
CA HIS A 967 0.93 -50.60 -4.10
C HIS A 967 -0.28 -50.78 -3.17
N PRO A 968 -0.61 -49.79 -2.32
CA PRO A 968 -1.85 -49.84 -1.55
C PRO A 968 -3.09 -49.52 -2.40
N VAL A 969 -2.97 -48.77 -3.50
CA VAL A 969 -4.13 -48.34 -4.30
C VAL A 969 -3.94 -48.65 -5.79
N ARG A 970 -4.91 -49.35 -6.39
CA ARG A 970 -4.96 -49.58 -7.84
C ARG A 970 -5.68 -48.43 -8.54
N GLY A 971 -5.00 -47.74 -9.46
CA GLY A 971 -5.58 -46.64 -10.23
C GLY A 971 -4.68 -45.42 -10.35
N ARG A 972 -5.25 -44.33 -10.87
CA ARG A 972 -4.63 -42.99 -10.85
C ARG A 972 -5.04 -42.28 -9.56
N ILE A 973 -4.25 -41.30 -9.13
CA ILE A 973 -4.62 -40.40 -8.04
C ILE A 973 -5.90 -39.65 -8.42
N THR A 974 -6.87 -39.65 -7.53
CA THR A 974 -8.13 -38.89 -7.66
C THR A 974 -8.39 -38.13 -6.37
N ALA A 975 -9.18 -37.07 -6.45
CA ALA A 975 -9.58 -36.33 -5.26
C ALA A 975 -10.34 -37.23 -4.27
N ASP A 976 -11.13 -38.20 -4.71
CA ASP A 976 -11.88 -39.12 -3.83
C ASP A 976 -10.98 -40.00 -2.95
N GLY A 977 -9.73 -40.24 -3.38
CA GLY A 977 -8.74 -40.99 -2.62
C GLY A 977 -8.08 -40.21 -1.47
N ILE A 978 -8.39 -38.92 -1.32
CA ILE A 978 -7.85 -38.06 -0.27
C ILE A 978 -8.73 -38.17 0.98
N ASP A 979 -8.12 -38.42 2.14
CA ASP A 979 -8.84 -38.51 3.42
C ASP A 979 -9.62 -37.21 3.69
N GLU A 980 -10.90 -37.35 4.03
CA GLU A 980 -11.77 -36.23 4.38
C GLU A 980 -11.28 -35.50 5.64
N GLU A 981 -10.59 -36.19 6.55
CA GLU A 981 -10.02 -35.58 7.75
C GLU A 981 -8.90 -34.57 7.42
N LEU A 982 -8.10 -34.82 6.38
CA LEU A 982 -7.09 -33.87 5.91
C LEU A 982 -7.75 -32.58 5.38
N ILE A 983 -8.89 -32.71 4.70
CA ILE A 983 -9.68 -31.56 4.23
C ILE A 983 -10.27 -30.80 5.41
N ARG A 984 -10.87 -31.49 6.40
CA ARG A 984 -11.41 -30.86 7.62
C ARG A 984 -10.35 -30.13 8.43
N ARG A 985 -9.13 -30.67 8.49
CA ARG A 985 -7.96 -30.05 9.13
C ARG A 985 -7.27 -28.99 8.25
N ARG A 986 -7.88 -28.60 7.13
CA ARG A 986 -7.42 -27.54 6.22
C ARG A 986 -5.99 -27.76 5.70
N ALA A 987 -5.65 -29.00 5.36
CA ALA A 987 -4.34 -29.35 4.83
C ALA A 987 -3.93 -28.52 3.60
N ARG A 988 -2.63 -28.35 3.39
CA ARG A 988 -2.05 -27.70 2.21
C ARG A 988 -1.75 -28.72 1.14
N PHE A 989 -2.31 -28.53 -0.06
CA PHE A 989 -2.20 -29.48 -1.15
C PHE A 989 -1.16 -29.01 -2.17
N TYR A 990 -0.02 -29.71 -2.27
CA TYR A 990 1.02 -29.45 -3.26
C TYR A 990 0.98 -30.51 -4.35
N LEU A 991 0.76 -30.09 -5.60
CA LEU A 991 0.57 -30.98 -6.75
C LEU A 991 1.70 -30.79 -7.76
N CYS A 992 2.25 -31.90 -8.25
CA CYS A 992 3.29 -31.88 -9.25
C CYS A 992 3.23 -33.13 -10.14
N GLY A 993 2.94 -32.96 -11.44
CA GLY A 993 2.75 -34.10 -12.33
C GLY A 993 2.14 -33.74 -13.68
N PRO A 994 1.54 -34.72 -14.39
CA PRO A 994 0.82 -34.48 -15.63
C PRO A 994 -0.33 -33.49 -15.46
N GLN A 995 -0.56 -32.66 -16.48
CA GLN A 995 -1.58 -31.61 -16.49
C GLN A 995 -2.99 -32.15 -16.18
N GLU A 996 -3.36 -33.28 -16.77
CA GLU A 996 -4.66 -33.95 -16.54
C GLU A 996 -4.86 -34.28 -15.05
N MET A 997 -3.84 -34.82 -14.38
CA MET A 997 -3.92 -35.13 -12.95
C MET A 997 -4.10 -33.86 -12.13
N ILE A 998 -3.33 -32.81 -12.43
CA ILE A 998 -3.41 -31.55 -11.68
C ILE A 998 -4.81 -30.95 -11.81
N ASP A 999 -5.36 -30.90 -13.02
CA ASP A 999 -6.68 -30.32 -13.27
C ASP A 999 -7.80 -31.16 -12.62
N ASP A 1000 -7.78 -32.48 -12.79
CA ASP A 1000 -8.79 -33.39 -12.24
C ASP A 1000 -8.79 -33.38 -10.71
N VAL A 1001 -7.60 -33.47 -10.08
CA VAL A 1001 -7.48 -33.43 -8.62
C VAL A 1001 -7.86 -32.06 -8.08
N THR A 1002 -7.43 -30.96 -8.72
CA THR A 1002 -7.79 -29.61 -8.28
C THR A 1002 -9.30 -29.39 -8.34
N ALA A 1003 -9.94 -29.79 -9.44
CA ALA A 1003 -11.39 -29.70 -9.59
C ALA A 1003 -12.12 -30.54 -8.53
N GLY A 1004 -11.66 -31.77 -8.30
CA GLY A 1004 -12.22 -32.64 -7.27
C GLY A 1004 -12.03 -32.13 -5.84
N LEU A 1005 -10.85 -31.58 -5.50
CA LEU A 1005 -10.61 -30.97 -4.19
C LEU A 1005 -11.52 -29.75 -3.97
N LYS A 1006 -11.67 -28.88 -4.98
CA LYS A 1006 -12.62 -27.75 -4.93
C LYS A 1006 -14.06 -28.21 -4.74
N ALA A 1007 -14.48 -29.25 -5.47
CA ALA A 1007 -15.82 -29.84 -5.33
C ALA A 1007 -16.04 -30.43 -3.93
N ARG A 1008 -14.97 -30.87 -3.26
CA ARG A 1008 -14.97 -31.35 -1.87
C ARG A 1008 -14.76 -30.23 -0.84
N GLY A 1009 -14.80 -28.96 -1.24
CA GLY A 1009 -14.76 -27.80 -0.34
C GLY A 1009 -13.36 -27.27 -0.01
N VAL A 1010 -12.30 -27.74 -0.67
CA VAL A 1010 -10.95 -27.17 -0.51
C VAL A 1010 -10.88 -25.81 -1.21
N PRO A 1011 -10.54 -24.72 -0.49
CA PRO A 1011 -10.38 -23.42 -1.13
C PRO A 1011 -9.25 -23.43 -2.17
N GLY A 1012 -9.45 -22.75 -3.31
CA GLY A 1012 -8.46 -22.74 -4.39
C GLY A 1012 -7.09 -22.18 -4.00
N PHE A 1013 -7.03 -21.28 -3.01
CA PHE A 1013 -5.77 -20.72 -2.48
C PHE A 1013 -5.01 -21.67 -1.53
N ASP A 1014 -5.63 -22.78 -1.11
CA ASP A 1014 -4.98 -23.85 -0.32
C ASP A 1014 -4.38 -24.96 -1.24
N VAL A 1015 -4.52 -24.81 -2.56
CA VAL A 1015 -3.98 -25.72 -3.59
C VAL A 1015 -2.84 -25.05 -4.35
N PHE A 1016 -1.67 -25.68 -4.33
CA PHE A 1016 -0.42 -25.22 -4.90
C PHE A 1016 -0.02 -26.22 -5.98
N ALA A 1017 0.20 -25.78 -7.21
CA ALA A 1017 0.56 -26.69 -8.30
C ALA A 1017 1.76 -26.17 -9.10
N GLU A 1018 2.70 -27.07 -9.39
CA GLU A 1018 3.78 -26.86 -10.36
C GLU A 1018 3.46 -27.63 -11.64
N ARG A 1019 3.62 -26.97 -12.79
CA ARG A 1019 3.23 -27.52 -14.09
C ARG A 1019 4.45 -27.46 -15.01
N PHE A 1020 4.84 -28.58 -15.62
CA PHE A 1020 6.04 -28.64 -16.49
C PHE A 1020 5.71 -28.65 -17.99
N GLN A 1021 4.43 -28.77 -18.34
CA GLN A 1021 3.91 -28.68 -19.70
C GLN A 1021 2.67 -27.81 -19.68
N VAL A 1022 2.55 -26.85 -20.60
CA VAL A 1022 1.39 -25.97 -20.69
C VAL A 1022 0.62 -26.28 -21.96
N ALA A 1023 -0.70 -26.42 -21.84
CA ALA A 1023 -1.57 -26.46 -23.00
C ALA A 1023 -1.42 -25.16 -23.80
N THR A 1024 -0.87 -25.26 -25.01
CA THR A 1024 -0.81 -24.17 -25.96
C THR A 1024 -2.20 -23.80 -26.43
N ARG A 1025 -2.55 -22.51 -26.34
CA ARG A 1025 -3.70 -21.95 -27.04
C ARG A 1025 -3.29 -21.70 -28.49
N ASN A 1026 -4.06 -22.24 -29.44
CA ASN A 1026 -3.92 -21.86 -30.84
C ASN A 1026 -4.51 -20.46 -31.00
N VAL A 1027 -3.61 -19.46 -31.07
CA VAL A 1027 -3.95 -18.10 -31.48
C VAL A 1027 -3.61 -18.00 -32.97
N GLU A 1028 -4.61 -17.71 -33.80
CA GLU A 1028 -4.37 -17.47 -35.22
C GLU A 1028 -3.70 -16.10 -35.40
N VAL A 1029 -2.43 -16.12 -35.80
CA VAL A 1029 -1.66 -14.92 -36.16
C VAL A 1029 -1.37 -14.99 -37.67
N PRO A 1030 -1.83 -14.00 -38.47
CA PRO A 1030 -1.51 -13.91 -39.89
C PRO A 1030 0.01 -13.96 -40.15
N ALA A 1031 0.43 -14.52 -41.29
CA ALA A 1031 1.84 -14.68 -41.60
C ALA A 1031 2.57 -13.34 -41.83
N ASP A 1032 1.82 -12.32 -42.25
CA ASP A 1032 2.23 -10.95 -42.50
C ASP A 1032 1.90 -10.00 -41.33
N ALA A 1033 1.46 -10.54 -40.18
CA ALA A 1033 1.14 -9.74 -39.01
C ALA A 1033 2.38 -8.98 -38.52
N THR A 1034 2.23 -7.66 -38.40
CA THR A 1034 3.21 -6.78 -37.79
C THR A 1034 2.54 -5.91 -36.74
N ALA A 1035 3.29 -5.56 -35.71
CA ALA A 1035 2.84 -4.63 -34.67
C ALA A 1035 4.02 -3.84 -34.13
N THR A 1036 3.78 -2.59 -33.75
CA THR A 1036 4.74 -1.76 -33.04
C THR A 1036 4.69 -2.11 -31.56
N VAL A 1037 5.81 -2.58 -31.01
CA VAL A 1037 5.96 -2.88 -29.58
C VAL A 1037 6.87 -1.84 -28.96
N ARG A 1038 6.30 -1.00 -28.09
CA ARG A 1038 7.05 0.01 -27.34
C ARG A 1038 7.30 -0.46 -25.90
N PHE A 1039 8.57 -0.58 -25.53
CA PHE A 1039 9.05 -0.84 -24.18
C PHE A 1039 9.25 0.50 -23.49
N ALA A 1040 8.27 0.88 -22.68
CA ALA A 1040 8.04 2.25 -22.28
C ALA A 1040 9.07 2.80 -21.28
N ARG A 1041 9.72 1.96 -20.48
CA ARG A 1041 10.78 2.42 -19.55
C ARG A 1041 12.11 2.57 -20.27
N SER A 1042 12.42 1.66 -21.19
CA SER A 1042 13.64 1.75 -22.01
C SER A 1042 13.52 2.73 -23.18
N GLU A 1043 12.31 3.24 -23.45
CA GLU A 1043 11.98 4.11 -24.59
C GLU A 1043 12.31 3.48 -25.96
N ARG A 1044 12.28 2.14 -26.02
CA ARG A 1044 12.60 1.40 -27.24
C ARG A 1044 11.34 1.00 -27.96
N GLU A 1045 11.32 1.26 -29.24
CA GLU A 1045 10.25 0.89 -30.14
C GLU A 1045 10.79 -0.12 -31.15
N LEU A 1046 10.13 -1.27 -31.24
CA LEU A 1046 10.51 -2.38 -32.11
C LEU A 1046 9.31 -2.78 -32.95
N THR A 1047 9.55 -3.08 -34.23
CA THR A 1047 8.53 -3.73 -35.07
C THR A 1047 8.59 -5.23 -34.81
N TRP A 1048 7.50 -5.77 -34.27
CA TRP A 1048 7.30 -7.20 -34.13
C TRP A 1048 6.79 -7.80 -35.44
N THR A 1049 7.35 -8.93 -35.83
CA THR A 1049 6.82 -9.82 -36.86
C THR A 1049 6.56 -11.19 -36.27
N ARG A 1050 5.76 -12.02 -36.94
CA ARG A 1050 5.53 -13.42 -36.50
C ARG A 1050 6.81 -14.22 -36.28
N ALA A 1051 7.89 -13.93 -37.01
CA ALA A 1051 9.19 -14.61 -36.88
C ALA A 1051 9.94 -14.23 -35.59
N ASP A 1052 9.54 -13.15 -34.93
CA ASP A 1052 10.17 -12.70 -33.70
C ASP A 1052 9.79 -13.55 -32.49
N GLY A 1053 8.65 -14.24 -32.56
CA GLY A 1053 8.14 -15.10 -31.50
C GLY A 1053 7.30 -14.30 -30.51
N THR A 1054 7.51 -14.55 -29.23
CA THR A 1054 6.82 -13.87 -28.12
C THR A 1054 7.36 -12.46 -27.86
N LEU A 1055 6.60 -11.66 -27.10
CA LEU A 1055 7.04 -10.33 -26.66
C LEU A 1055 8.34 -10.38 -25.84
N LEU A 1056 8.57 -11.46 -25.07
CA LEU A 1056 9.84 -11.70 -24.39
C LEU A 1056 10.98 -11.90 -25.39
N GLU A 1057 10.82 -12.79 -26.37
CA GLU A 1057 11.86 -13.11 -27.35
C GLU A 1057 12.22 -11.90 -28.22
N LEU A 1058 11.24 -11.08 -28.60
CA LEU A 1058 11.47 -9.81 -29.27
C LEU A 1058 12.38 -8.90 -28.42
N GLY A 1059 12.05 -8.72 -27.14
CA GLY A 1059 12.84 -7.91 -26.23
C GLY A 1059 14.26 -8.44 -26.06
N GLU A 1060 14.43 -9.75 -25.85
CA GLU A 1060 15.74 -10.39 -25.67
C GLU A 1060 16.62 -10.26 -26.91
N LYS A 1061 16.09 -10.48 -28.12
CA LYS A 1061 16.80 -10.25 -29.39
C LYS A 1061 17.28 -8.82 -29.54
N ALA A 1062 16.51 -7.89 -29.00
CA ALA A 1062 16.84 -6.49 -28.99
C ALA A 1062 17.87 -6.12 -27.89
N GLY A 1063 18.21 -7.04 -26.98
CA GLY A 1063 19.09 -6.79 -25.83
C GLY A 1063 18.37 -6.18 -24.61
N LEU A 1064 17.04 -6.23 -24.57
CA LEU A 1064 16.25 -5.83 -23.40
C LEU A 1064 16.20 -6.97 -22.38
N LYS A 1065 16.33 -6.61 -21.10
CA LYS A 1065 16.12 -7.53 -19.97
C LYS A 1065 14.67 -7.45 -19.52
N LEU A 1066 13.84 -8.37 -20.00
CA LEU A 1066 12.47 -8.51 -19.51
C LEU A 1066 12.42 -9.48 -18.32
N PRO A 1067 11.52 -9.25 -17.34
CA PRO A 1067 11.24 -10.24 -16.30
C PRO A 1067 10.88 -11.59 -16.93
N ASN A 1068 11.53 -12.66 -16.49
CA ASN A 1068 11.22 -14.01 -16.92
C ASN A 1068 11.67 -15.04 -15.86
N GLY A 1069 11.05 -16.21 -15.88
CA GLY A 1069 11.37 -17.32 -14.99
C GLY A 1069 11.24 -18.64 -15.75
N CYS A 1070 10.12 -19.34 -15.58
CA CYS A 1070 9.89 -20.62 -16.24
C CYS A 1070 9.77 -20.56 -17.77
N ARG A 1071 9.56 -19.37 -18.36
CA ARG A 1071 9.22 -19.13 -19.79
C ARG A 1071 7.96 -19.84 -20.29
N LEU A 1072 7.19 -20.44 -19.38
CA LEU A 1072 5.93 -21.13 -19.63
C LEU A 1072 4.70 -20.30 -19.20
N GLY A 1073 4.91 -19.11 -18.64
CA GLY A 1073 3.86 -18.21 -18.13
C GLY A 1073 3.34 -18.54 -16.73
N GLN A 1074 3.67 -19.71 -16.19
CA GLN A 1074 3.08 -20.23 -14.95
C GLN A 1074 3.65 -19.66 -13.66
N CYS A 1075 4.95 -19.34 -13.65
CA CYS A 1075 5.56 -18.65 -12.52
C CYS A 1075 5.12 -17.18 -12.42
N GLU A 1076 4.46 -16.66 -13.46
CA GLU A 1076 4.08 -15.26 -13.65
C GLU A 1076 5.23 -14.24 -13.48
N SER A 1077 6.48 -14.69 -13.38
CA SER A 1077 7.64 -13.80 -13.29
C SER A 1077 7.83 -12.97 -14.56
N CYS A 1078 7.18 -13.35 -15.67
CA CYS A 1078 7.14 -12.58 -16.91
C CYS A 1078 5.92 -11.67 -17.04
N ALA A 1079 5.11 -11.52 -15.98
CA ALA A 1079 3.97 -10.62 -15.97
C ALA A 1079 4.42 -9.15 -15.96
N VAL A 1080 4.06 -8.41 -17.00
CA VAL A 1080 4.34 -6.97 -17.13
C VAL A 1080 3.04 -6.22 -17.36
N THR A 1081 3.01 -4.92 -17.03
CA THR A 1081 1.80 -4.10 -17.27
C THR A 1081 1.72 -3.76 -18.75
N VAL A 1082 0.55 -3.91 -19.35
CA VAL A 1082 0.20 -3.34 -20.65
C VAL A 1082 -0.36 -1.95 -20.39
N LEU A 1083 0.35 -0.92 -20.84
CA LEU A 1083 -0.06 0.48 -20.69
C LEU A 1083 -1.09 0.89 -21.74
N SER A 1084 -0.99 0.31 -22.94
CA SER A 1084 -1.99 0.42 -24.01
C SER A 1084 -1.80 -0.70 -25.03
N GLY A 1085 -2.84 -0.94 -25.84
CA GLY A 1085 -2.86 -2.00 -26.85
C GLY A 1085 -3.40 -3.33 -26.36
N GLN A 1086 -3.45 -4.30 -27.25
CA GLN A 1086 -3.97 -5.64 -26.99
C GLN A 1086 -2.92 -6.71 -27.31
N VAL A 1087 -2.95 -7.78 -26.51
CA VAL A 1087 -2.07 -8.93 -26.61
C VAL A 1087 -2.89 -10.20 -26.55
N ALA A 1088 -2.37 -11.27 -27.15
CA ALA A 1088 -2.95 -12.60 -27.06
C ALA A 1088 -1.97 -13.53 -26.34
N HIS A 1089 -2.42 -14.15 -25.25
CA HIS A 1089 -1.65 -15.19 -24.58
C HIS A 1089 -1.73 -16.51 -25.35
N LEU A 1090 -0.57 -17.08 -25.66
CA LEU A 1090 -0.38 -18.40 -26.27
C LEU A 1090 -0.65 -19.56 -25.29
N VAL A 1091 -1.05 -19.24 -24.06
CA VAL A 1091 -1.43 -20.16 -22.98
C VAL A 1091 -2.62 -19.55 -22.25
N ALA A 1092 -3.36 -20.35 -21.49
CA ALA A 1092 -4.34 -19.80 -20.55
C ALA A 1092 -3.58 -19.10 -19.40
N PRO A 1093 -3.74 -17.78 -19.19
CA PRO A 1093 -3.22 -17.14 -17.99
C PRO A 1093 -3.97 -17.64 -16.75
N ALA A 1094 -3.43 -17.39 -15.56
CA ALA A 1094 -4.16 -17.67 -14.32
C ALA A 1094 -5.46 -16.86 -14.27
N GLU A 1095 -6.51 -17.43 -13.68
CA GLU A 1095 -7.84 -16.78 -13.58
C GLU A 1095 -7.78 -15.42 -12.87
N ASP A 1096 -6.78 -15.22 -12.02
CA ASP A 1096 -6.57 -14.01 -11.23
C ASP A 1096 -5.55 -13.04 -11.85
N LEU A 1097 -4.96 -13.36 -13.02
CA LEU A 1097 -4.08 -12.44 -13.75
C LEU A 1097 -4.90 -11.18 -14.13
N PRO A 1098 -4.50 -9.98 -13.68
CA PRO A 1098 -5.22 -8.76 -14.05
C PRO A 1098 -5.27 -8.54 -15.56
N ASP A 1099 -6.35 -7.95 -16.06
CA ASP A 1099 -6.56 -7.72 -17.51
C ASP A 1099 -5.49 -6.78 -18.12
N ASP A 1100 -4.87 -5.93 -17.29
CA ASP A 1100 -3.76 -5.05 -17.66
C ASP A 1100 -2.38 -5.70 -17.52
N ARG A 1101 -2.30 -7.01 -17.24
CA ARG A 1101 -1.04 -7.76 -17.14
C ARG A 1101 -0.91 -8.77 -18.27
N VAL A 1102 0.28 -8.79 -18.87
CA VAL A 1102 0.65 -9.75 -19.92
C VAL A 1102 1.82 -10.61 -19.48
N LEU A 1103 1.72 -11.91 -19.74
CA LEU A 1103 2.82 -12.85 -19.58
C LEU A 1103 3.69 -12.76 -20.84
N THR A 1104 4.66 -11.86 -20.88
CA THR A 1104 5.46 -11.58 -22.10
C THR A 1104 6.11 -12.82 -22.69
N CYS A 1105 6.47 -13.77 -21.84
CA CYS A 1105 7.06 -15.04 -22.21
C CYS A 1105 6.12 -15.98 -22.97
N ARG A 1106 4.81 -15.72 -22.95
CA ARG A 1106 3.78 -16.51 -23.63
C ARG A 1106 2.72 -15.61 -24.26
N ALA A 1107 3.09 -14.45 -24.76
CA ALA A 1107 2.17 -13.54 -25.41
C ALA A 1107 2.75 -12.95 -26.69
N VAL A 1108 1.86 -12.63 -27.62
CA VAL A 1108 2.14 -11.92 -28.88
C VAL A 1108 1.24 -10.69 -28.97
N PRO A 1109 1.68 -9.61 -29.63
CA PRO A 1109 0.84 -8.43 -29.83
C PRO A 1109 -0.29 -8.74 -30.81
N VAL A 1110 -1.48 -8.18 -30.54
CA VAL A 1110 -2.64 -8.19 -31.45
C VAL A 1110 -2.77 -6.85 -32.15
N THR A 1111 -2.45 -5.76 -31.43
CA THR A 1111 -2.32 -4.41 -31.96
C THR A 1111 -0.93 -3.88 -31.61
N ASP A 1112 -0.63 -2.65 -32.06
CA ASP A 1112 0.44 -1.87 -31.45
C ASP A 1112 0.24 -1.83 -29.93
N VAL A 1113 1.32 -2.08 -29.18
CA VAL A 1113 1.27 -2.29 -27.73
C VAL A 1113 2.38 -1.53 -27.04
N VAL A 1114 2.07 -0.98 -25.87
CA VAL A 1114 3.02 -0.31 -24.98
C VAL A 1114 3.13 -1.11 -23.69
N LEU A 1115 4.32 -1.61 -23.38
CA LEU A 1115 4.61 -2.40 -22.17
C LEU A 1115 5.36 -1.55 -21.14
N ASP A 1116 5.01 -1.67 -19.86
CA ASP A 1116 5.68 -1.03 -18.71
C ASP A 1116 7.01 -1.76 -18.38
N VAL A 1117 7.91 -1.79 -19.35
CA VAL A 1117 9.24 -2.45 -19.28
C VAL A 1117 10.32 -1.61 -19.93
#